data_AF-A0A9X0B901-F1
#
_entry.id   AF-A0A9X0B901-F1
#
_cell.length_a   1.000
_cell.length_b   1.000
_cell.length_c   1.000
_cell.angle_alpha   90.00
_cell.angle_beta   90.00
_cell.angle_gamma   90.00
#
_symmetry.space_group_name_H-M   'P 1'
#
loop_
_entity.id
_entity.type
_entity.pdbx_description
1 polymer ?
#
loop_
_entity_poly.entity_id
_entity_poly.type
_entity_poly.pdbx_seq_one_letter_code
_entity_poly.pdbx_strand_id
1 'polypeptide(L)'
;MPASEFRAHRQEASQPGRYAHLRDVRSGDLDYSISFISSLPGVEQSEIEFLLMVSDAHDYPDSHSFLASVSSHETTDQVATLIRKCQEPRRLSRLSIHDALMVIDNLMSPAALSTNHSEFNSTSEEDTPESEGLNEFDDSFDFGDGYEWESCPQSASLLHEMRNRDLQTASAHGFQVGYIEDSIGKSIVSVSCQIAQLDISNDALRAWGIDRSENLILLIRYPRSYQSLQEILQTREISLSGIEMRVGLCEYSFTSPHVARDIFKGDKMLPNEKDLSSDLDMQPRLRDLFISYSLHHVLNERFLAIAKLRRDFNLSWTGAELFCHEMQGKTIDPAGPDEKYWAVDEWLTPVPHLMESDHFANAVMKVELMSLPLLAMQYTLRHFVRCPQFCLVCHCKTGDRFESLKPYVCSRGLCLFQYLELGLGASIECEVRSKPMVVDLLVSLAYASAISGHLESFPDGLRLKVPLKNSYASDQTGEMQNTDLITRALLDPVTMILSGSGVEKLDSGDWIMIRDAEPAQPTVTWHCQVTRIPLKASDFILSDPVKITNQITSPLPTATQNWIPPYSNVTKHHVRFSRYDQDFEALSTQDKRGAIKLLLDTLPSISQLANLLGESSTRGLRSCLEGKVSPAAFDLLRWIIASNRSYIVHETEKSAHHHEQMTKHVRFRFIQGAPDREQHFLKAVQTHAKDIQPSTISAWHGSPLYNWHGILREGLHFRKIANGRANGNGIYLSDNFATSLSFSTRAMGSRNWPQSVLDMQYVISLNEIVNCPDKFVCKMPHYVVQFIDWIQPRYLLVGGKVSSLQPVTPFGVSPPQGPKAEQPMSKAGFINLTEDDDDGPSQTKANIESCEEAPQSIPSNPSVNSSSDSLLFCKNGCQALE
;
A
#
# COMPACT_ATOMS: atom_id res chain seq x y z
N MET A 1 24.54 -17.37 -21.35
CA MET A 1 24.10 -17.01 -19.98
C MET A 1 24.00 -15.49 -19.98
N PRO A 2 22.81 -14.89 -20.11
CA PRO A 2 22.70 -13.46 -20.40
C PRO A 2 23.39 -12.57 -19.35
N ALA A 3 23.36 -12.97 -18.06
CA ALA A 3 23.95 -12.22 -16.95
C ALA A 3 25.48 -12.16 -16.94
N SER A 4 26.19 -13.20 -17.39
CA SER A 4 27.66 -13.18 -17.47
C SER A 4 28.14 -12.31 -18.64
N GLU A 5 27.43 -12.38 -19.77
CA GLU A 5 27.73 -11.62 -20.99
C GLU A 5 27.43 -10.14 -20.81
N PHE A 6 26.28 -9.79 -20.22
CA PHE A 6 25.92 -8.41 -19.89
C PHE A 6 26.95 -7.75 -18.96
N ARG A 7 27.42 -8.46 -17.94
CA ARG A 7 28.45 -7.95 -17.01
C ARG A 7 29.78 -7.69 -17.72
N ALA A 8 30.20 -8.57 -18.62
CA ALA A 8 31.41 -8.39 -19.41
C ALA A 8 31.30 -7.16 -20.34
N HIS A 9 30.19 -7.05 -21.09
CA HIS A 9 29.94 -5.92 -21.99
C HIS A 9 29.84 -4.58 -21.24
N ARG A 10 29.26 -4.57 -20.04
CA ARG A 10 29.21 -3.38 -19.18
C ARG A 10 30.58 -2.99 -18.67
N GLN A 11 31.37 -3.94 -18.18
CA GLN A 11 32.73 -3.69 -17.67
C GLN A 11 33.64 -3.13 -18.76
N GLU A 12 33.44 -3.56 -20.01
CA GLU A 12 34.11 -2.96 -21.16
C GLU A 12 33.64 -1.52 -21.40
N ALA A 13 32.32 -1.27 -21.37
CA ALA A 13 31.74 0.04 -21.61
C ALA A 13 32.04 1.07 -20.50
N SER A 14 32.39 0.65 -19.28
CA SER A 14 32.66 1.52 -18.13
C SER A 14 34.09 2.06 -18.05
N GLN A 15 34.92 1.87 -19.08
CA GLN A 15 36.29 2.41 -19.08
C GLN A 15 36.29 3.95 -19.10
N PRO A 16 37.10 4.61 -18.25
CA PRO A 16 37.11 6.06 -18.13
C PRO A 16 37.60 6.75 -19.42
N GLY A 17 36.93 7.85 -19.80
CA GLY A 17 37.29 8.67 -20.97
C GLY A 17 36.70 8.20 -22.32
N ARG A 18 35.76 7.26 -22.32
CA ARG A 18 35.14 6.69 -23.52
C ARG A 18 33.97 7.51 -24.10
N TYR A 19 33.38 8.38 -23.28
CA TYR A 19 32.25 9.25 -23.63
C TYR A 19 32.59 10.70 -23.26
N ALA A 20 32.11 11.67 -24.04
CA ALA A 20 32.46 13.09 -23.88
C ALA A 20 31.65 13.78 -22.76
N HIS A 21 30.39 13.40 -22.62
CA HIS A 21 29.41 13.99 -21.71
C HIS A 21 28.99 13.04 -20.58
N LEU A 22 29.17 11.71 -20.76
CA LEU A 22 28.87 10.72 -19.72
C LEU A 22 30.07 10.48 -18.77
N ARG A 23 29.79 10.38 -17.48
CA ARG A 23 30.72 10.07 -16.39
C ARG A 23 30.14 8.98 -15.49
N ASP A 24 31.01 8.33 -14.71
CA ASP A 24 30.62 7.35 -13.68
C ASP A 24 29.64 6.24 -14.17
N VAL A 25 29.97 5.60 -15.30
CA VAL A 25 29.19 4.47 -15.84
C VAL A 25 29.39 3.25 -14.93
N ARG A 26 28.36 2.89 -14.17
CA ARG A 26 28.37 1.85 -13.13
C ARG A 26 27.14 0.94 -13.19
N SER A 27 27.09 -0.07 -12.33
CA SER A 27 25.88 -0.89 -12.18
C SER A 27 24.73 -0.05 -11.63
N GLY A 28 23.54 -0.17 -12.20
CA GLY A 28 22.34 0.38 -11.57
C GLY A 28 21.76 -0.57 -10.51
N ASP A 29 20.78 -0.08 -9.76
CA ASP A 29 20.13 -0.82 -8.65
C ASP A 29 19.29 -2.03 -9.12
N LEU A 30 19.00 -2.12 -10.42
CA LEU A 30 18.21 -3.19 -11.05
C LEU A 30 19.10 -4.15 -11.87
N ASP A 31 18.71 -5.42 -11.94
CA ASP A 31 19.39 -6.39 -12.82
C ASP A 31 19.31 -5.92 -14.30
N TYR A 32 20.41 -6.06 -15.04
CA TYR A 32 20.55 -5.57 -16.43
C TYR A 32 20.36 -4.05 -16.58
N SER A 33 20.69 -3.28 -15.54
CA SER A 33 20.71 -1.83 -15.58
C SER A 33 22.11 -1.24 -15.41
N ILE A 34 22.26 -0.02 -15.92
CA ILE A 34 23.50 0.74 -15.97
C ILE A 34 23.16 2.16 -15.52
N SER A 35 23.82 2.65 -14.48
CA SER A 35 23.71 4.04 -14.06
C SER A 35 24.89 4.83 -14.60
N PHE A 36 24.67 6.08 -14.98
CA PHE A 36 25.74 7.01 -15.36
C PHE A 36 25.32 8.46 -15.09
N ILE A 37 26.30 9.33 -14.90
CA ILE A 37 26.11 10.73 -14.55
C ILE A 37 26.44 11.61 -15.76
N SER A 38 25.64 12.64 -16.00
CA SER A 38 25.95 13.65 -17.01
C SER A 38 25.66 15.06 -16.51
N SER A 39 26.43 16.03 -17.02
CA SER A 39 26.22 17.46 -16.80
C SER A 39 25.68 18.09 -18.09
N LEU A 40 24.45 18.59 -18.06
CA LEU A 40 23.86 19.25 -19.23
C LEU A 40 24.38 20.69 -19.41
N PRO A 41 24.59 21.16 -20.66
CA PRO A 41 25.02 22.52 -20.92
C PRO A 41 23.95 23.55 -20.51
N GLY A 42 24.31 24.50 -19.63
CA GLY A 42 23.43 25.60 -19.23
C GLY A 42 22.70 25.43 -17.89
N VAL A 43 22.93 24.32 -17.18
CA VAL A 43 22.51 24.14 -15.78
C VAL A 43 23.76 24.24 -14.90
N GLU A 44 23.98 25.38 -14.24
CA GLU A 44 25.09 25.50 -13.28
C GLU A 44 24.80 24.64 -12.03
N GLN A 45 25.63 23.62 -11.81
CA GLN A 45 25.73 22.77 -10.59
C GLN A 45 24.68 21.67 -10.35
N SER A 46 24.18 20.98 -11.38
CA SER A 46 23.43 19.73 -11.17
C SER A 46 23.97 18.59 -12.04
N GLU A 47 24.68 17.66 -11.40
CA GLU A 47 25.00 16.35 -11.97
C GLU A 47 23.74 15.49 -11.95
N ILE A 48 23.32 14.97 -13.11
CA ILE A 48 22.08 14.20 -13.26
C ILE A 48 22.44 12.73 -13.46
N GLU A 49 21.87 11.86 -12.64
CA GLU A 49 22.02 10.42 -12.76
C GLU A 49 20.94 9.83 -13.68
N PHE A 50 21.40 9.21 -14.77
CA PHE A 50 20.60 8.47 -15.72
C PHE A 50 20.71 6.97 -15.46
N LEU A 51 19.61 6.27 -15.69
CA LEU A 51 19.51 4.82 -15.60
C LEU A 51 19.13 4.25 -16.97
N LEU A 52 19.93 3.32 -17.49
CA LEU A 52 19.70 2.59 -18.72
C LEU A 52 19.46 1.13 -18.39
N MET A 53 18.29 0.59 -18.74
CA MET A 53 17.88 -0.78 -18.39
C MET A 53 17.48 -1.58 -19.62
N VAL A 54 17.78 -2.88 -19.62
CA VAL A 54 17.27 -3.80 -20.65
C VAL A 54 15.79 -4.09 -20.40
N SER A 55 14.96 -4.02 -21.45
CA SER A 55 13.50 -4.20 -21.35
C SER A 55 13.11 -5.62 -20.94
N ASP A 56 13.74 -6.63 -21.54
CA ASP A 56 13.66 -8.04 -21.13
C ASP A 56 15.07 -8.66 -21.12
N ALA A 57 15.46 -9.18 -19.96
CA ALA A 57 16.76 -9.78 -19.73
C ALA A 57 17.02 -11.07 -20.54
N HIS A 58 15.96 -11.78 -20.96
CA HIS A 58 16.09 -13.03 -21.72
C HIS A 58 16.48 -12.80 -23.18
N ASP A 59 16.18 -11.62 -23.70
CA ASP A 59 16.45 -11.23 -25.09
C ASP A 59 17.87 -10.68 -25.30
N TYR A 60 18.67 -10.58 -24.24
CA TYR A 60 20.04 -10.08 -24.31
C TYR A 60 21.03 -11.23 -24.61
N PRO A 61 21.99 -11.08 -25.55
CA PRO A 61 22.30 -9.87 -26.34
C PRO A 61 21.58 -9.78 -27.70
N ASP A 62 20.80 -10.78 -28.12
CA ASP A 62 20.42 -10.96 -29.52
C ASP A 62 19.23 -10.11 -30.01
N SER A 63 18.22 -9.87 -29.17
CA SER A 63 16.94 -9.24 -29.55
C SER A 63 16.40 -8.24 -28.51
N HIS A 64 17.28 -7.61 -27.75
CA HIS A 64 16.92 -6.71 -26.64
C HIS A 64 16.74 -5.24 -27.06
N SER A 65 16.08 -4.46 -26.19
CA SER A 65 16.00 -3.00 -26.26
C SER A 65 16.34 -2.35 -24.92
N PHE A 66 16.99 -1.19 -24.95
CA PHE A 66 17.25 -0.41 -23.75
C PHE A 66 16.19 0.67 -23.51
N LEU A 67 15.86 0.90 -22.24
CA LEU A 67 15.03 1.99 -21.76
C LEU A 67 15.92 2.94 -20.96
N ALA A 68 15.86 4.23 -21.26
CA ALA A 68 16.54 5.28 -20.50
C ALA A 68 15.54 5.99 -19.59
N SER A 69 15.92 6.19 -18.34
CA SER A 69 15.20 6.96 -17.32
C SER A 69 16.17 7.81 -16.50
N VAL A 70 15.65 8.68 -15.65
CA VAL A 70 16.44 9.53 -14.76
C VAL A 70 16.08 9.21 -13.31
N SER A 71 17.09 9.09 -12.45
CA SER A 71 16.90 8.71 -11.04
C SER A 71 16.49 9.89 -10.16
N SER A 72 16.71 11.14 -10.60
CA SER A 72 16.30 12.35 -9.88
C SER A 72 14.89 12.82 -10.26
N HIS A 73 14.13 13.29 -9.27
CA HIS A 73 12.78 13.84 -9.44
C HIS A 73 12.75 15.26 -10.06
N GLU A 74 13.92 15.89 -10.26
CA GLU A 74 14.04 17.21 -10.87
C GLU A 74 14.30 17.07 -12.39
N THR A 75 13.23 16.97 -13.19
CA THR A 75 13.35 16.94 -14.65
C THR A 75 13.25 18.35 -15.24
N THR A 76 14.33 18.83 -15.86
CA THR A 76 14.30 20.02 -16.73
C THR A 76 13.74 19.66 -18.12
N ASP A 77 13.24 20.65 -18.87
CA ASP A 77 12.69 20.41 -20.22
C ASP A 77 13.73 19.79 -21.19
N GLN A 78 15.02 20.06 -20.95
CA GLN A 78 16.13 19.46 -21.70
C GLN A 78 16.28 17.96 -21.40
N VAL A 79 16.13 17.54 -20.14
CA VAL A 79 16.16 16.13 -19.72
C VAL A 79 14.96 15.39 -20.28
N ALA A 80 13.76 15.98 -20.20
CA ALA A 80 12.55 15.39 -20.76
C ALA A 80 12.66 15.20 -22.29
N THR A 81 13.24 16.19 -22.98
CA THR A 81 13.51 16.10 -24.43
C THR A 81 14.52 15.00 -24.75
N LEU A 82 15.59 14.89 -23.97
CA LEU A 82 16.60 13.84 -24.13
C LEU A 82 15.99 12.45 -23.93
N ILE A 83 15.21 12.24 -22.87
CA ILE A 83 14.54 10.96 -22.59
C ILE A 83 13.54 10.62 -23.69
N ARG A 84 12.76 11.58 -24.18
CA ARG A 84 11.86 11.39 -25.33
C ARG A 84 12.62 10.93 -26.57
N LYS A 85 13.75 11.59 -26.89
CA LYS A 85 14.61 11.20 -28.02
C LYS A 85 15.16 9.79 -27.84
N CYS A 86 15.61 9.42 -26.63
CA CYS A 86 16.11 8.07 -26.33
C CYS A 86 15.03 6.98 -26.46
N GLN A 87 13.75 7.32 -26.22
CA GLN A 87 12.61 6.40 -26.25
C GLN A 87 11.93 6.30 -27.63
N GLU A 88 12.47 6.96 -28.66
CA GLU A 88 11.97 6.81 -30.02
C GLU A 88 12.09 5.34 -30.51
N PRO A 89 11.10 4.84 -31.27
CA PRO A 89 11.08 3.45 -31.73
C PRO A 89 12.40 3.05 -32.42
N ARG A 90 12.95 1.88 -32.05
CA ARG A 90 14.18 1.27 -32.60
C ARG A 90 15.50 1.97 -32.27
N ARG A 91 15.51 3.19 -31.70
CA ARG A 91 16.76 3.95 -31.49
C ARG A 91 17.74 3.28 -30.53
N LEU A 92 17.26 2.61 -29.50
CA LEU A 92 18.07 1.83 -28.54
C LEU A 92 17.79 0.32 -28.62
N SER A 93 17.36 -0.18 -29.78
CA SER A 93 17.09 -1.61 -30.00
C SER A 93 18.26 -2.31 -30.67
N ARG A 94 18.61 -3.52 -30.21
CA ARG A 94 19.69 -4.37 -30.76
C ARG A 94 21.07 -3.71 -30.81
N LEU A 95 21.36 -2.80 -29.89
CA LEU A 95 22.65 -2.14 -29.76
C LEU A 95 23.53 -2.85 -28.73
N SER A 96 24.85 -2.73 -28.83
CA SER A 96 25.71 -3.05 -27.69
C SER A 96 25.54 -2.00 -26.59
N ILE A 97 25.93 -2.32 -25.36
CA ILE A 97 25.92 -1.35 -24.24
C ILE A 97 26.74 -0.11 -24.61
N HIS A 98 27.89 -0.31 -25.26
CA HIS A 98 28.75 0.79 -25.68
C HIS A 98 28.05 1.68 -26.72
N ASP A 99 27.42 1.09 -27.73
CA ASP A 99 26.75 1.84 -28.80
C ASP A 99 25.53 2.59 -28.25
N ALA A 100 24.77 1.98 -27.33
CA ALA A 100 23.65 2.64 -26.67
C ALA A 100 24.10 3.88 -25.86
N LEU A 101 25.20 3.77 -25.10
CA LEU A 101 25.78 4.89 -24.37
C LEU A 101 26.36 5.96 -25.30
N MET A 102 26.98 5.58 -26.42
CA MET A 102 27.44 6.53 -27.45
C MET A 102 26.29 7.30 -28.09
N VAL A 103 25.15 6.66 -28.36
CA VAL A 103 23.95 7.33 -28.87
C VAL A 103 23.46 8.37 -27.88
N ILE A 104 23.42 8.03 -26.59
CA ILE A 104 23.00 8.94 -25.52
C ILE A 104 23.99 10.10 -25.36
N ASP A 105 25.29 9.83 -25.41
CA ASP A 105 26.37 10.83 -25.32
C ASP A 105 26.26 11.87 -26.45
N ASN A 106 26.01 11.42 -27.69
CA ASN A 106 25.83 12.31 -28.84
C ASN A 106 24.55 13.17 -28.72
N LEU A 107 23.47 12.63 -28.15
CA LEU A 107 22.23 13.37 -27.95
C LEU A 107 22.34 14.47 -26.87
N MET A 108 23.36 14.40 -26.02
CA MET A 108 23.66 15.41 -25.00
C MET A 108 24.48 16.59 -25.54
N SER A 109 24.93 16.55 -26.81
CA SER A 109 25.62 17.67 -27.44
C SER A 109 24.71 18.91 -27.57
N PRO A 110 25.21 20.13 -27.33
CA PRO A 110 24.42 21.37 -27.41
C PRO A 110 23.68 21.54 -28.75
N ALA A 111 24.30 21.12 -29.85
CA ALA A 111 23.73 21.18 -31.20
C ALA A 111 22.54 20.22 -31.43
N ALA A 112 22.50 19.09 -30.71
CA ALA A 112 21.42 18.11 -30.77
C ALA A 112 20.24 18.48 -29.84
N LEU A 113 20.49 19.34 -28.86
CA LEU A 113 19.48 19.89 -27.94
C LEU A 113 18.87 21.21 -28.44
N SER A 114 19.49 21.90 -29.40
CA SER A 114 19.06 23.21 -29.93
C SER A 114 18.40 23.18 -31.32
N THR A 115 18.35 22.04 -32.00
CA THR A 115 17.82 21.94 -33.36
C THR A 115 16.28 21.90 -33.36
N ASN A 116 15.66 23.07 -33.44
CA ASN A 116 14.38 23.29 -34.12
C ASN A 116 14.68 23.98 -35.46
N HIS A 117 14.06 23.49 -36.53
CA HIS A 117 14.38 23.70 -37.94
C HIS A 117 14.50 25.16 -38.41
N SER A 118 15.55 25.48 -39.17
CA SER A 118 15.44 26.15 -40.48
C SER A 118 16.82 26.30 -41.12
N GLU A 119 17.09 25.52 -42.17
CA GLU A 119 17.93 25.93 -43.29
C GLU A 119 17.78 24.91 -44.42
N PHE A 120 16.98 25.25 -45.44
CA PHE A 120 17.28 24.82 -46.81
C PHE A 120 16.98 25.97 -47.75
N ASN A 121 18.04 26.54 -48.31
CA ASN A 121 18.00 27.57 -49.33
C ASN A 121 17.97 26.88 -50.69
N SER A 122 17.03 27.29 -51.54
CA SER A 122 16.78 26.79 -52.89
C SER A 122 17.86 27.18 -53.89
N THR A 123 18.17 26.31 -54.86
CA THR A 123 18.36 26.69 -56.29
C THR A 123 18.34 25.46 -57.22
N SER A 124 17.29 25.42 -58.06
CA SER A 124 17.21 25.11 -59.52
C SER A 124 17.72 23.80 -60.16
N GLU A 125 16.78 23.18 -60.90
CA GLU A 125 16.89 22.52 -62.23
C GLU A 125 17.56 21.12 -62.29
N GLU A 126 17.10 20.09 -62.99
CA GLU A 126 16.03 19.83 -63.98
C GLU A 126 15.86 18.28 -64.12
N ASP A 127 14.78 17.85 -64.80
CA ASP A 127 14.52 16.54 -65.45
C ASP A 127 13.85 15.34 -64.72
N THR A 128 12.55 15.19 -65.01
CA THR A 128 11.74 13.94 -65.12
C THR A 128 12.06 13.16 -66.43
N PRO A 129 11.73 11.84 -66.64
CA PRO A 129 10.53 11.15 -66.12
C PRO A 129 10.59 9.63 -65.80
N GLU A 130 9.49 9.19 -65.15
CA GLU A 130 8.78 7.87 -65.20
C GLU A 130 9.43 6.56 -64.69
N SER A 131 8.89 6.02 -63.58
CA SER A 131 7.94 4.88 -63.62
C SER A 131 7.46 4.49 -62.21
N GLU A 132 6.20 4.06 -62.14
CA GLU A 132 5.42 3.76 -60.95
C GLU A 132 5.88 2.50 -60.19
N GLY A 133 5.68 2.50 -58.87
CA GLY A 133 5.84 1.29 -58.04
C GLY A 133 5.75 1.59 -56.54
N LEU A 134 4.53 1.52 -56.02
CA LEU A 134 4.09 1.69 -54.64
C LEU A 134 5.07 1.17 -53.56
N ASN A 135 5.38 2.01 -52.58
CA ASN A 135 5.84 1.59 -51.24
C ASN A 135 5.15 2.43 -50.17
N GLU A 136 4.54 1.72 -49.22
CA GLU A 136 4.10 2.21 -47.92
C GLU A 136 5.30 2.77 -47.13
N PHE A 137 5.19 4.04 -46.74
CA PHE A 137 5.98 4.70 -45.69
C PHE A 137 4.91 5.24 -44.71
N ASP A 138 4.82 4.78 -43.45
CA ASP A 138 5.68 5.16 -42.32
C ASP A 138 6.28 6.56 -42.48
N ASP A 139 5.52 7.56 -42.08
CA ASP A 139 6.04 8.88 -41.76
C ASP A 139 5.36 9.36 -40.47
N SER A 140 6.08 9.17 -39.36
CA SER A 140 5.97 9.99 -38.18
C SER A 140 6.36 11.42 -38.55
N PHE A 141 5.38 12.32 -38.63
CA PHE A 141 5.65 13.76 -38.72
C PHE A 141 5.44 14.43 -37.37
N ASP A 142 6.55 14.95 -36.85
CA ASP A 142 6.65 15.91 -35.77
C ASP A 142 5.94 17.23 -36.16
N PHE A 143 5.26 17.87 -35.22
CA PHE A 143 4.83 19.25 -35.35
C PHE A 143 4.98 19.96 -34.00
N GLY A 144 6.06 20.72 -33.88
CA GLY A 144 6.20 21.86 -33.00
C GLY A 144 6.19 23.15 -33.81
N ASP A 145 5.21 24.01 -33.51
CA ASP A 145 5.02 25.40 -33.89
C ASP A 145 4.70 25.78 -35.35
N GLY A 146 3.54 26.44 -35.51
CA GLY A 146 3.41 27.53 -36.47
C GLY A 146 2.65 27.25 -37.77
N TYR A 147 1.61 26.42 -37.77
CA TYR A 147 0.45 26.79 -38.58
C TYR A 147 -0.52 27.51 -37.67
N GLU A 148 -0.68 28.82 -37.91
CA GLU A 148 -1.92 29.53 -37.66
C GLU A 148 -3.05 28.70 -38.28
N TRP A 149 -3.58 27.74 -37.51
CA TRP A 149 -5.00 27.52 -37.60
C TRP A 149 -5.57 28.86 -37.18
N GLU A 150 -6.23 29.54 -38.11
CA GLU A 150 -7.25 30.53 -37.77
C GLU A 150 -8.23 29.85 -36.83
N SER A 151 -7.85 29.79 -35.55
CA SER A 151 -8.74 29.56 -34.45
C SER A 151 -9.63 30.78 -34.53
N CYS A 152 -10.82 30.58 -35.09
CA CYS A 152 -11.90 31.53 -34.96
C CYS A 152 -11.84 32.00 -33.50
N PRO A 153 -11.55 33.29 -33.24
CA PRO A 153 -11.44 33.78 -31.89
C PRO A 153 -12.85 33.68 -31.32
N GLN A 154 -13.17 32.56 -30.70
CA GLN A 154 -14.28 32.49 -29.78
C GLN A 154 -13.97 33.58 -28.78
N SER A 155 -14.74 34.67 -28.86
CA SER A 155 -14.48 35.87 -28.09
C SER A 155 -14.29 35.48 -26.63
N ALA A 156 -13.36 36.11 -25.90
CA ALA A 156 -13.15 35.83 -24.48
C ALA A 156 -14.46 35.82 -23.66
N SER A 157 -15.50 36.52 -24.14
CA SER A 157 -16.86 36.45 -23.64
C SER A 157 -17.54 35.07 -23.74
N LEU A 158 -17.38 34.33 -24.85
CA LEU A 158 -17.96 33.00 -25.04
C LEU A 158 -17.33 31.98 -24.09
N LEU A 159 -16.00 31.97 -23.96
CA LEU A 159 -15.30 31.11 -23.01
C LEU A 159 -15.71 31.42 -21.56
N HIS A 160 -15.86 32.70 -21.23
CA HIS A 160 -16.33 33.15 -19.93
C HIS A 160 -17.78 32.70 -19.64
N GLU A 161 -18.68 32.80 -20.62
CA GLU A 161 -20.07 32.32 -20.53
C GLU A 161 -20.13 30.80 -20.36
N MET A 162 -19.36 30.05 -21.15
CA MET A 162 -19.27 28.60 -21.08
C MET A 162 -18.77 28.13 -19.72
N ARG A 163 -17.65 28.70 -19.26
CA ARG A 163 -17.09 28.42 -17.92
C ARG A 163 -18.12 28.71 -16.83
N ASN A 164 -18.73 29.89 -16.84
CA ASN A 164 -19.68 30.28 -15.79
C ASN A 164 -20.91 29.37 -15.78
N ARG A 165 -21.42 28.98 -16.95
CA ARG A 165 -22.51 28.00 -17.06
C ARG A 165 -22.12 26.66 -16.46
N ASP A 166 -20.94 26.15 -16.78
CA ASP A 166 -20.50 24.83 -16.31
C ASP A 166 -20.25 24.80 -14.79
N LEU A 167 -19.72 25.90 -14.23
CA LEU A 167 -19.55 26.09 -12.78
C LEU A 167 -20.90 26.29 -12.06
N GLN A 168 -21.82 27.07 -12.64
CA GLN A 168 -23.19 27.21 -12.13
C GLN A 168 -23.93 25.89 -12.13
N THR A 169 -23.70 25.06 -13.15
CA THR A 169 -24.28 23.71 -13.23
C THR A 169 -23.78 22.84 -12.08
N ALA A 170 -22.48 22.83 -11.79
CA ALA A 170 -21.94 22.13 -10.64
C ALA A 170 -22.47 22.70 -9.30
N SER A 171 -22.57 24.02 -9.18
CA SER A 171 -23.12 24.67 -7.99
C SER A 171 -24.60 24.34 -7.74
N ALA A 172 -25.41 24.26 -8.79
CA ALA A 172 -26.81 23.86 -8.71
C ALA A 172 -27.01 22.42 -8.22
N HIS A 173 -25.99 21.56 -8.37
CA HIS A 173 -25.97 20.19 -7.86
C HIS A 173 -25.43 20.09 -6.42
N GLY A 174 -25.23 21.22 -5.73
CA GLY A 174 -24.82 21.27 -4.32
C GLY A 174 -23.31 21.34 -4.08
N PHE A 175 -22.50 21.47 -5.14
CA PHE A 175 -21.04 21.60 -5.01
C PHE A 175 -20.60 23.05 -4.79
N GLN A 176 -19.53 23.23 -4.03
CA GLN A 176 -18.82 24.49 -3.93
C GLN A 176 -17.77 24.58 -5.02
N VAL A 177 -17.81 25.64 -5.81
CA VAL A 177 -16.95 25.81 -6.99
C VAL A 177 -16.04 27.02 -6.86
N GLY A 178 -14.84 26.91 -7.41
CA GLY A 178 -13.85 27.97 -7.51
C GLY A 178 -13.17 27.97 -8.87
N TYR A 179 -12.68 29.13 -9.28
CA TYR A 179 -11.94 29.29 -10.53
C TYR A 179 -10.76 30.24 -10.35
N ILE A 180 -9.60 29.84 -10.86
CA ILE A 180 -8.36 30.60 -10.83
C ILE A 180 -7.80 30.61 -12.25
N GLU A 181 -7.37 31.78 -12.72
CA GLU A 181 -6.72 31.93 -14.01
C GLU A 181 -5.39 32.68 -13.81
N ASP A 182 -4.34 32.17 -14.45
CA ASP A 182 -3.01 32.74 -14.35
C ASP A 182 -2.74 33.74 -15.47
N SER A 183 -1.75 34.63 -15.28
CA SER A 183 -1.35 35.62 -16.29
C SER A 183 -0.83 34.99 -17.60
N ILE A 184 -0.44 33.71 -17.56
CA ILE A 184 0.02 32.90 -18.70
C ILE A 184 -1.15 32.13 -19.35
N GLY A 185 -2.39 32.35 -18.91
CA GLY A 185 -3.60 31.74 -19.47
C GLY A 185 -3.89 30.30 -19.00
N LYS A 186 -3.14 29.76 -18.02
CA LYS A 186 -3.47 28.49 -17.38
C LYS A 186 -4.65 28.67 -16.44
N SER A 187 -5.63 27.79 -16.50
CA SER A 187 -6.81 27.86 -15.64
C SER A 187 -6.92 26.65 -14.73
N ILE A 188 -7.38 26.88 -13.50
CA ILE A 188 -7.63 25.86 -12.48
C ILE A 188 -9.07 26.02 -12.00
N VAL A 189 -9.84 24.94 -12.12
CA VAL A 189 -11.18 24.82 -11.54
C VAL A 189 -11.09 24.01 -10.25
N SER A 190 -11.76 24.47 -9.21
CA SER A 190 -11.94 23.75 -7.95
C SER A 190 -13.41 23.35 -7.81
N VAL A 191 -13.68 22.10 -7.45
CA VAL A 191 -15.01 21.61 -7.10
C VAL A 191 -14.89 20.86 -5.77
N SER A 192 -15.78 21.15 -4.81
CA SER A 192 -15.68 20.58 -3.47
C SER A 192 -17.04 20.30 -2.82
N CYS A 193 -17.04 19.35 -1.88
CA CYS A 193 -18.18 19.03 -1.03
C CYS A 193 -17.73 18.61 0.37
N GLN A 194 -18.62 18.72 1.35
CA GLN A 194 -18.32 18.29 2.71
C GLN A 194 -18.45 16.76 2.84
N ILE A 195 -17.53 16.11 3.55
CA ILE A 195 -17.58 14.65 3.77
C ILE A 195 -18.89 14.21 4.44
N ALA A 196 -19.45 15.04 5.33
CA ALA A 196 -20.75 14.81 5.95
C ALA A 196 -21.93 14.63 4.96
N GLN A 197 -21.81 15.10 3.71
CA GLN A 197 -22.86 15.01 2.68
C GLN A 197 -22.82 13.69 1.88
N LEU A 198 -21.82 12.83 2.12
CA LEU A 198 -21.57 11.62 1.33
C LEU A 198 -22.15 10.34 1.95
N ASP A 199 -22.87 10.44 3.07
CA ASP A 199 -23.52 9.34 3.80
C ASP A 199 -22.58 8.15 4.16
N ILE A 200 -21.29 8.41 4.30
CA ILE A 200 -20.30 7.40 4.70
C ILE A 200 -20.44 7.12 6.21
N SER A 201 -20.44 5.82 6.56
CA SER A 201 -20.53 5.38 7.96
C SER A 201 -19.36 5.89 8.80
N ASN A 202 -19.60 6.15 10.10
CA ASN A 202 -18.55 6.57 11.03
C ASN A 202 -17.41 5.55 11.14
N ASP A 203 -17.71 4.27 10.98
CA ASP A 203 -16.70 3.20 11.02
C ASP A 203 -15.80 3.23 9.79
N ALA A 204 -16.36 3.46 8.60
CA ALA A 204 -15.58 3.62 7.38
C ALA A 204 -14.69 4.87 7.44
N LEU A 205 -15.23 6.02 7.86
CA LEU A 205 -14.45 7.26 8.00
C LEU A 205 -13.29 7.12 8.99
N ARG A 206 -13.53 6.44 10.14
CA ARG A 206 -12.46 6.10 11.08
C ARG A 206 -11.43 5.16 10.49
N ALA A 207 -11.86 4.18 9.69
CA ALA A 207 -10.95 3.27 9.00
C ALA A 207 -10.08 3.98 7.95
N TRP A 208 -10.59 5.05 7.36
CA TRP A 208 -9.93 5.85 6.32
C TRP A 208 -9.09 7.01 6.88
N GLY A 209 -9.24 7.36 8.16
CA GLY A 209 -8.56 8.51 8.76
C GLY A 209 -9.06 9.85 8.22
N ILE A 210 -10.38 9.96 8.03
CA ILE A 210 -11.06 11.14 7.49
C ILE A 210 -12.06 11.67 8.52
N ASP A 211 -12.05 12.98 8.76
CA ASP A 211 -13.02 13.64 9.62
C ASP A 211 -14.28 14.02 8.81
N ARG A 212 -15.45 13.95 9.43
CA ARG A 212 -16.73 14.36 8.82
C ARG A 212 -16.80 15.84 8.49
N SER A 213 -16.05 16.66 9.22
CA SER A 213 -16.00 18.12 9.05
C SER A 213 -15.14 18.56 7.86
N GLU A 214 -14.21 17.71 7.38
CA GLU A 214 -13.36 18.01 6.23
C GLU A 214 -14.17 18.11 4.93
N ASN A 215 -13.59 18.82 3.95
CA ASN A 215 -14.08 18.92 2.59
C ASN A 215 -13.22 18.08 1.65
N LEU A 216 -13.86 17.32 0.77
CA LEU A 216 -13.22 16.69 -0.37
C LEU A 216 -13.16 17.72 -1.51
N ILE A 217 -11.97 17.92 -2.07
CA ILE A 217 -11.73 18.88 -3.15
C ILE A 217 -11.14 18.17 -4.35
N LEU A 218 -11.69 18.45 -5.53
CA LEU A 218 -11.15 18.12 -6.85
C LEU A 218 -10.64 19.41 -7.51
N LEU A 219 -9.35 19.42 -7.85
CA LEU A 219 -8.72 20.47 -8.66
C LEU A 219 -8.51 19.97 -10.08
N ILE A 220 -8.94 20.75 -11.07
CA ILE A 220 -8.79 20.46 -12.51
C ILE A 220 -7.97 21.59 -13.13
N ARG A 221 -6.75 21.28 -13.57
CA ARG A 221 -5.85 22.21 -14.26
C ARG A 221 -5.95 22.00 -15.76
N TYR A 222 -6.31 23.06 -16.47
CA TYR A 222 -6.27 23.13 -17.92
C TYR A 222 -4.90 23.68 -18.34
N PRO A 223 -4.27 23.14 -19.40
CA PRO A 223 -2.95 23.59 -19.85
C PRO A 223 -2.99 24.99 -20.46
N ARG A 224 -4.16 25.43 -20.93
CA ARG A 224 -4.47 26.75 -21.49
C ARG A 224 -5.73 27.31 -20.80
N SER A 225 -6.46 28.18 -21.49
CA SER A 225 -7.77 28.67 -21.06
C SER A 225 -8.75 27.51 -20.85
N TYR A 226 -9.85 27.78 -20.17
CA TYR A 226 -10.92 26.81 -19.96
C TYR A 226 -11.37 26.19 -21.30
N GLN A 227 -11.51 24.86 -21.33
CA GLN A 227 -11.95 24.10 -22.51
C GLN A 227 -13.26 23.37 -22.21
N SER A 228 -14.14 23.28 -23.21
CA SER A 228 -15.39 22.54 -23.05
C SER A 228 -15.17 21.03 -23.12
N LEU A 229 -16.09 20.25 -22.53
CA LEU A 229 -16.06 18.80 -22.64
C LEU A 229 -16.03 18.34 -24.11
N GLN A 230 -16.78 19.01 -24.98
CA GLN A 230 -16.85 18.66 -26.40
C GLN A 230 -15.49 18.79 -27.09
N GLU A 231 -14.78 19.91 -26.89
CA GLU A 231 -13.45 20.15 -27.46
C GLU A 231 -12.46 19.07 -27.02
N ILE A 232 -12.53 18.69 -25.74
CA ILE A 232 -11.65 17.68 -25.16
C ILE A 232 -11.95 16.29 -25.76
N LEU A 233 -13.22 15.91 -25.87
CA LEU A 233 -13.60 14.60 -26.42
C LEU A 233 -13.36 14.46 -27.93
N GLN A 234 -13.38 15.59 -28.65
CA GLN A 234 -13.08 15.66 -30.09
C GLN A 234 -11.58 15.66 -30.42
N THR A 235 -10.71 15.79 -29.42
CA THR A 235 -9.26 15.70 -29.61
C THR A 235 -8.90 14.31 -30.14
N ARG A 236 -8.04 14.25 -31.17
CA ARG A 236 -7.63 13.00 -31.84
C ARG A 236 -7.05 11.99 -30.83
N GLU A 237 -6.23 12.49 -29.91
CA GLU A 237 -5.69 11.73 -28.78
C GLU A 237 -6.02 12.46 -27.48
N ILE A 238 -6.91 11.86 -26.68
CA ILE A 238 -7.39 12.44 -25.42
C ILE A 238 -6.26 12.57 -24.39
N SER A 239 -5.26 11.68 -24.45
CA SER A 239 -4.02 11.74 -23.66
C SER A 239 -3.25 13.04 -23.87
N LEU A 240 -3.41 13.71 -25.02
CA LEU A 240 -2.76 14.99 -25.34
C LEU A 240 -3.53 16.21 -24.83
N SER A 241 -4.67 16.03 -24.16
CA SER A 241 -5.47 17.15 -23.63
C SER A 241 -4.72 17.98 -22.59
N GLY A 242 -3.69 17.41 -21.94
CA GLY A 242 -2.86 18.10 -20.94
C GLY A 242 -3.59 18.50 -19.67
N ILE A 243 -4.82 18.01 -19.47
CA ILE A 243 -5.64 18.26 -18.28
C ILE A 243 -5.09 17.44 -17.12
N GLU A 244 -4.82 18.09 -15.99
CA GLU A 244 -4.37 17.42 -14.78
C GLU A 244 -5.42 17.56 -13.67
N MET A 245 -5.80 16.44 -13.05
CA MET A 245 -6.76 16.36 -11.96
C MET A 245 -6.09 15.91 -10.67
N ARG A 246 -6.34 16.61 -9.56
CA ARG A 246 -5.86 16.26 -8.22
C ARG A 246 -7.00 16.28 -7.22
N VAL A 247 -7.00 15.32 -6.29
CA VAL A 247 -8.02 15.19 -5.24
C VAL A 247 -7.34 15.21 -3.88
N GLY A 248 -7.95 15.86 -2.91
CA GLY A 248 -7.47 15.82 -1.53
C GLY A 248 -8.49 16.35 -0.53
N LEU A 249 -8.07 16.43 0.74
CA LEU A 249 -8.88 16.89 1.86
C LEU A 249 -8.40 18.25 2.36
N CYS A 250 -9.35 19.07 2.81
CA CYS A 250 -9.07 20.36 3.44
C CYS A 250 -10.14 20.68 4.48
N GLU A 251 -9.76 21.35 5.57
CA GLU A 251 -10.71 21.84 6.57
C GLU A 251 -11.66 22.92 6.01
N TYR A 252 -11.20 23.67 5.01
CA TYR A 252 -11.93 24.78 4.42
C TYR A 252 -12.22 24.54 2.94
N SER A 253 -13.31 25.15 2.45
CA SER A 253 -13.58 25.27 1.02
C SER A 253 -12.43 25.98 0.32
N PHE A 254 -11.83 25.34 -0.69
CA PHE A 254 -10.58 25.80 -1.29
C PHE A 254 -10.76 27.05 -2.15
N THR A 255 -10.10 28.15 -1.79
CA THR A 255 -10.25 29.46 -2.46
C THR A 255 -8.94 30.21 -2.74
N SER A 256 -7.76 29.69 -2.35
CA SER A 256 -6.48 30.40 -2.47
C SER A 256 -5.74 30.12 -3.79
N PRO A 257 -5.50 31.14 -4.64
CA PRO A 257 -4.77 30.98 -5.90
C PRO A 257 -3.30 30.58 -5.75
N HIS A 258 -2.63 31.03 -4.69
CA HIS A 258 -1.20 30.75 -4.48
C HIS A 258 -0.98 29.28 -4.10
N VAL A 259 -1.77 28.78 -3.14
CA VAL A 259 -1.74 27.38 -2.72
C VAL A 259 -2.08 26.43 -3.87
N ALA A 260 -3.03 26.80 -4.75
CA ALA A 260 -3.40 25.99 -5.91
C ALA A 260 -2.22 25.79 -6.86
N ARG A 261 -1.50 26.89 -7.14
CA ARG A 261 -0.30 26.85 -7.97
C ARG A 261 0.79 26.02 -7.30
N ASP A 262 0.99 26.17 -6.00
CA ASP A 262 2.01 25.43 -5.26
C ASP A 262 1.72 23.93 -5.21
N ILE A 263 0.45 23.51 -5.13
CA ILE A 263 0.07 22.09 -5.21
C ILE A 263 0.48 21.46 -6.56
N PHE A 264 0.30 22.19 -7.66
CA PHE A 264 0.69 21.74 -9.00
C PHE A 264 2.17 21.99 -9.34
N LYS A 265 2.88 22.80 -8.54
CA LYS A 265 4.34 23.03 -8.64
C LYS A 265 5.14 22.15 -7.69
N GLY A 266 4.53 21.66 -6.60
CA GLY A 266 5.16 20.98 -5.48
C GLY A 266 5.81 19.63 -5.78
N ASP A 267 5.69 19.12 -7.00
CA ASP A 267 6.52 18.02 -7.50
C ASP A 267 7.93 18.48 -7.92
N LYS A 268 8.21 19.79 -7.98
CA LYS A 268 9.45 20.34 -8.57
C LYS A 268 10.38 21.10 -7.60
N MET A 269 10.07 21.28 -6.32
CA MET A 269 10.98 21.95 -5.37
C MET A 269 10.95 21.35 -3.96
N LEU A 270 12.09 20.88 -3.48
CA LEU A 270 12.36 20.75 -2.04
C LEU A 270 12.37 22.17 -1.41
N PRO A 271 11.70 22.41 -0.27
CA PRO A 271 11.85 23.67 0.44
C PRO A 271 13.29 23.78 0.96
N ASN A 272 14.02 24.81 0.55
CA ASN A 272 15.28 25.18 1.19
C ASN A 272 14.98 25.52 2.67
N GLU A 273 15.59 24.78 3.61
CA GLU A 273 15.40 24.93 5.07
C GLU A 273 15.91 26.27 5.67
N LYS A 274 16.03 27.34 4.87
CA LYS A 274 16.56 28.63 5.34
C LYS A 274 15.57 29.79 5.41
N ASP A 275 14.34 29.63 4.92
CA ASP A 275 13.34 30.71 4.90
C ASP A 275 12.08 30.40 5.75
N LEU A 276 12.22 29.73 6.90
CA LEU A 276 11.15 29.77 7.92
C LEU A 276 11.28 31.04 8.77
N SER A 277 10.79 32.15 8.22
CA SER A 277 10.25 33.23 9.04
C SER A 277 8.84 32.83 9.52
N SER A 278 8.57 33.16 10.79
CA SER A 278 7.57 32.57 11.67
C SER A 278 6.11 33.00 11.44
N ASP A 279 5.67 33.22 10.19
CA ASP A 279 4.31 33.73 9.89
C ASP A 279 3.48 32.88 8.89
N LEU A 280 3.94 31.70 8.45
CA LEU A 280 3.27 30.88 7.42
C LEU A 280 2.42 29.70 7.93
N ASP A 281 2.24 29.54 9.26
CA ASP A 281 1.59 28.37 9.88
C ASP A 281 0.05 28.32 9.74
N MET A 282 -0.55 29.24 8.98
CA MET A 282 -2.01 29.35 8.79
C MET A 282 -2.47 29.11 7.34
N GLN A 283 -1.65 28.49 6.48
CA GLN A 283 -2.08 28.18 5.11
C GLN A 283 -2.69 26.77 4.99
N PRO A 284 -3.91 26.63 4.45
CA PRO A 284 -4.54 25.32 4.25
C PRO A 284 -3.75 24.52 3.22
N ARG A 285 -3.10 23.43 3.65
CA ARG A 285 -2.45 22.46 2.76
C ARG A 285 -3.46 21.40 2.34
N LEU A 286 -3.50 21.07 1.06
CA LEU A 286 -4.30 19.95 0.56
C LEU A 286 -3.71 18.66 1.11
N ARG A 287 -4.44 18.01 2.01
CA ARG A 287 -4.02 16.75 2.64
C ARG A 287 -4.32 15.58 1.73
N ASP A 288 -3.36 14.67 1.60
CA ASP A 288 -3.55 13.46 0.82
C ASP A 288 -4.59 12.52 1.44
N LEU A 289 -5.34 11.88 0.55
CA LEU A 289 -6.25 10.78 0.82
C LEU A 289 -5.45 9.48 0.87
N PHE A 290 -5.93 8.51 1.65
CA PHE A 290 -5.39 7.16 1.66
C PHE A 290 -5.47 6.42 0.29
N ILE A 291 -6.27 6.95 -0.66
CA ILE A 291 -6.37 6.49 -2.05
C ILE A 291 -5.96 7.57 -3.07
N SER A 292 -5.21 8.60 -2.65
CA SER A 292 -4.78 9.72 -3.52
C SER A 292 -4.21 9.22 -4.84
N TYR A 293 -3.28 8.26 -4.78
CA TYR A 293 -2.66 7.71 -5.99
C TYR A 293 -3.70 7.05 -6.91
N SER A 294 -4.56 6.17 -6.37
CA SER A 294 -5.57 5.45 -7.15
C SER A 294 -6.50 6.43 -7.86
N LEU A 295 -6.96 7.48 -7.16
CA LEU A 295 -7.80 8.52 -7.73
C LEU A 295 -7.05 9.34 -8.78
N HIS A 296 -5.82 9.76 -8.49
CA HIS A 296 -4.99 10.50 -9.44
C HIS A 296 -4.77 9.70 -10.73
N HIS A 297 -4.41 8.43 -10.63
CA HIS A 297 -4.21 7.56 -11.77
C HIS A 297 -5.50 7.37 -12.58
N VAL A 298 -6.64 7.04 -11.95
CA VAL A 298 -7.88 6.83 -12.71
C VAL A 298 -8.40 8.12 -13.36
N LEU A 299 -8.24 9.27 -12.71
CA LEU A 299 -8.70 10.55 -13.23
C LEU A 299 -7.83 11.09 -14.38
N ASN A 300 -6.52 10.91 -14.31
CA ASN A 300 -5.61 11.44 -15.33
C ASN A 300 -5.40 10.47 -16.50
N GLU A 301 -5.33 9.16 -16.24
CA GLU A 301 -5.00 8.18 -17.28
C GLU A 301 -6.22 7.60 -18.00
N ARG A 302 -7.40 7.60 -17.35
CA ARG A 302 -8.54 6.79 -17.84
C ARG A 302 -9.86 7.54 -17.93
N PHE A 303 -10.14 8.47 -17.01
CA PHE A 303 -11.46 9.09 -16.88
C PHE A 303 -11.99 9.69 -18.19
N LEU A 304 -11.19 10.48 -18.91
CA LEU A 304 -11.64 11.11 -20.15
C LEU A 304 -11.92 10.08 -21.26
N ALA A 305 -11.13 9.00 -21.34
CA ALA A 305 -11.37 7.91 -22.27
C ALA A 305 -12.66 7.13 -21.91
N ILE A 306 -12.88 6.86 -20.62
CA ILE A 306 -14.11 6.22 -20.12
C ILE A 306 -15.32 7.11 -20.41
N ALA A 307 -15.22 8.42 -20.17
CA ALA A 307 -16.29 9.38 -20.44
C ALA A 307 -16.63 9.44 -21.94
N LYS A 308 -15.63 9.36 -22.83
CA LYS A 308 -15.85 9.25 -24.28
C LYS A 308 -16.60 7.97 -24.65
N LEU A 309 -16.12 6.81 -24.21
CA LEU A 309 -16.75 5.52 -24.50
C LEU A 309 -18.18 5.44 -23.97
N ARG A 310 -18.39 5.94 -22.75
CA ARG A 310 -19.72 6.05 -22.16
C ARG A 310 -20.65 6.85 -23.06
N ARG A 311 -20.19 7.99 -23.57
CA ARG A 311 -20.98 8.86 -24.45
C ARG A 311 -21.25 8.24 -25.81
N ASP A 312 -20.22 7.73 -26.47
CA ASP A 312 -20.29 7.23 -27.84
C ASP A 312 -21.19 5.99 -27.95
N PHE A 313 -21.19 5.13 -26.93
CA PHE A 313 -21.96 3.88 -26.91
C PHE A 313 -23.16 3.89 -25.94
N ASN A 314 -23.44 5.03 -25.30
CA ASN A 314 -24.52 5.19 -24.31
C ASN A 314 -24.49 4.12 -23.19
N LEU A 315 -23.29 3.85 -22.66
CA LEU A 315 -23.07 2.86 -21.60
C LEU A 315 -23.30 3.46 -20.21
N SER A 316 -23.42 2.59 -19.20
CA SER A 316 -23.30 2.99 -17.79
C SER A 316 -21.83 3.22 -17.39
N TRP A 317 -21.57 3.63 -16.15
CA TRP A 317 -20.20 3.93 -15.72
C TRP A 317 -19.49 2.61 -15.53
N THR A 318 -20.17 1.66 -14.89
CA THR A 318 -19.73 0.27 -14.77
C THR A 318 -19.45 -0.34 -16.15
N GLY A 319 -20.34 -0.13 -17.12
CA GLY A 319 -20.20 -0.64 -18.48
C GLY A 319 -18.98 -0.08 -19.21
N ALA A 320 -18.84 1.25 -19.21
CA ALA A 320 -17.73 1.94 -19.85
C ALA A 320 -16.38 1.63 -19.18
N GLU A 321 -16.33 1.51 -17.85
CA GLU A 321 -15.13 1.08 -17.10
C GLU A 321 -14.69 -0.33 -17.52
N LEU A 322 -15.64 -1.26 -17.63
CA LEU A 322 -15.41 -2.65 -18.01
C LEU A 322 -14.90 -2.74 -19.46
N PHE A 323 -15.55 -2.01 -20.38
CA PHE A 323 -15.17 -1.96 -21.79
C PHE A 323 -13.78 -1.35 -21.97
N CYS A 324 -13.52 -0.21 -21.34
CA CYS A 324 -12.21 0.46 -21.35
C CYS A 324 -11.08 -0.46 -20.86
N HIS A 325 -11.33 -1.23 -19.80
CA HIS A 325 -10.33 -2.17 -19.28
C HIS A 325 -10.06 -3.33 -20.25
N GLU A 326 -11.09 -3.95 -20.85
CA GLU A 326 -10.90 -5.11 -21.74
C GLU A 326 -10.33 -4.76 -23.12
N MET A 327 -10.53 -3.52 -23.56
CA MET A 327 -10.05 -2.98 -24.84
C MET A 327 -8.71 -2.25 -24.72
N GLN A 328 -8.10 -2.22 -23.54
CA GLN A 328 -6.79 -1.59 -23.37
C GLN A 328 -5.75 -2.26 -24.30
N GLY A 329 -5.16 -1.46 -25.19
CA GLY A 329 -4.19 -1.93 -26.20
C GLY A 329 -4.80 -2.67 -27.41
N LYS A 330 -6.13 -2.62 -27.59
CA LYS A 330 -6.83 -3.23 -28.74
C LYS A 330 -7.56 -2.17 -29.56
N THR A 331 -7.73 -2.42 -30.86
CA THR A 331 -8.60 -1.61 -31.72
C THR A 331 -10.06 -1.89 -31.38
N ILE A 332 -10.86 -0.83 -31.29
CA ILE A 332 -12.31 -0.93 -31.04
C ILE A 332 -12.98 -1.39 -32.34
N ASP A 333 -13.77 -2.45 -32.25
CA ASP A 333 -14.57 -2.94 -33.39
C ASP A 333 -15.62 -1.88 -33.79
N PRO A 334 -15.72 -1.49 -35.08
CA PRO A 334 -16.78 -0.61 -35.56
C PRO A 334 -18.20 -1.16 -35.34
N ALA A 335 -18.37 -2.47 -35.09
CA ALA A 335 -19.66 -3.08 -34.73
C ALA A 335 -20.16 -2.67 -33.33
N GLY A 336 -19.30 -2.06 -32.50
CA GLY A 336 -19.64 -1.59 -31.16
C GLY A 336 -19.44 -2.65 -30.06
N PRO A 337 -19.73 -2.29 -28.79
CA PRO A 337 -19.54 -3.19 -27.65
C PRO A 337 -20.53 -4.37 -27.63
N ASP A 338 -20.12 -5.49 -27.03
CA ASP A 338 -20.98 -6.65 -26.71
C ASP A 338 -22.02 -6.34 -25.62
N GLU A 339 -23.12 -7.11 -25.57
CA GLU A 339 -24.24 -6.95 -24.61
C GLU A 339 -23.78 -6.92 -23.12
N LYS A 340 -22.71 -7.64 -22.78
CA LYS A 340 -22.14 -7.66 -21.41
C LYS A 340 -21.71 -6.29 -20.89
N TYR A 341 -21.46 -5.31 -21.76
CA TYR A 341 -21.04 -3.96 -21.36
C TYR A 341 -22.22 -3.04 -21.01
N TRP A 342 -23.47 -3.43 -21.24
CA TRP A 342 -24.67 -2.72 -20.73
C TRP A 342 -25.00 -3.10 -19.27
N ALA A 343 -23.95 -3.24 -18.45
CA ALA A 343 -24.11 -3.51 -17.03
C ALA A 343 -24.79 -2.34 -16.32
N VAL A 344 -25.62 -2.60 -15.30
CA VAL A 344 -26.28 -1.55 -14.53
C VAL A 344 -25.35 -1.03 -13.42
N ASP A 345 -25.41 0.28 -13.15
CA ASP A 345 -24.74 0.89 -12.01
C ASP A 345 -25.46 0.52 -10.69
N GLU A 346 -25.21 -0.69 -10.18
CA GLU A 346 -25.76 -1.15 -8.90
C GLU A 346 -25.02 -0.52 -7.70
N TRP A 347 -25.80 0.01 -6.76
CA TRP A 347 -25.36 0.51 -5.45
C TRP A 347 -25.88 -0.42 -4.34
N LEU A 348 -25.00 -0.79 -3.40
CA LEU A 348 -25.36 -1.63 -2.25
C LEU A 348 -26.09 -0.82 -1.16
N THR A 349 -25.77 0.47 -1.07
CA THR A 349 -26.35 1.47 -0.18
C THR A 349 -27.13 2.50 -0.99
N PRO A 350 -28.03 3.29 -0.36
CA PRO A 350 -28.67 4.41 -1.04
C PRO A 350 -27.62 5.34 -1.65
N VAL A 351 -27.85 5.78 -2.88
CA VAL A 351 -26.96 6.72 -3.58
C VAL A 351 -26.97 8.04 -2.81
N PRO A 352 -25.81 8.62 -2.45
CA PRO A 352 -25.79 9.94 -1.83
C PRO A 352 -26.50 10.97 -2.71
N HIS A 353 -27.25 11.90 -2.11
CA HIS A 353 -28.06 12.88 -2.86
C HIS A 353 -27.26 13.67 -3.91
N LEU A 354 -25.99 13.98 -3.64
CA LEU A 354 -25.06 14.63 -4.58
C LEU A 354 -24.77 13.83 -5.86
N MET A 355 -25.11 12.55 -5.88
CA MET A 355 -24.81 11.58 -6.93
C MET A 355 -26.06 10.97 -7.59
N GLU A 356 -27.26 11.32 -7.14
CA GLU A 356 -28.51 10.79 -7.70
C GLU A 356 -28.75 11.25 -9.14
N SER A 357 -28.26 12.45 -9.49
CA SER A 357 -28.42 13.04 -10.82
C SER A 357 -27.20 12.79 -11.70
N ASP A 358 -27.17 11.66 -12.41
CA ASP A 358 -26.10 11.37 -13.38
C ASP A 358 -26.15 12.36 -14.56
N HIS A 359 -25.12 13.20 -14.69
CA HIS A 359 -25.06 14.25 -15.71
C HIS A 359 -25.01 13.68 -17.15
N PHE A 360 -24.67 12.39 -17.32
CA PHE A 360 -24.78 11.68 -18.60
C PHE A 360 -26.15 11.03 -18.83
N ALA A 361 -26.99 10.83 -17.82
CA ALA A 361 -28.26 10.09 -17.95
C ALA A 361 -29.31 10.82 -18.81
N ASN A 362 -29.19 12.13 -18.96
CA ASN A 362 -30.04 12.89 -19.86
C ASN A 362 -29.57 12.72 -21.32
N ALA A 363 -29.99 11.63 -21.96
CA ALA A 363 -29.65 11.32 -23.35
C ALA A 363 -30.02 12.43 -24.37
N VAL A 364 -30.93 13.35 -23.99
CA VAL A 364 -31.38 14.47 -24.82
C VAL A 364 -30.40 15.65 -24.77
N MET A 365 -29.56 15.77 -23.74
CA MET A 365 -28.59 16.86 -23.64
C MET A 365 -27.47 16.73 -24.68
N LYS A 366 -27.20 17.85 -25.36
CA LYS A 366 -26.03 17.99 -26.25
C LYS A 366 -24.75 18.02 -25.42
N VAL A 367 -23.66 17.45 -25.95
CA VAL A 367 -22.33 17.44 -25.29
C VAL A 367 -21.83 18.86 -25.01
N GLU A 368 -22.19 19.82 -25.87
CA GLU A 368 -21.93 21.27 -25.72
C GLU A 368 -22.42 21.88 -24.40
N LEU A 369 -23.43 21.26 -23.77
CA LEU A 369 -24.05 21.71 -22.53
C LEU A 369 -23.57 20.89 -21.32
N MET A 370 -22.64 19.95 -21.51
CA MET A 370 -22.17 19.09 -20.44
C MET A 370 -20.98 19.72 -19.69
N SER A 371 -21.07 19.76 -18.36
CA SER A 371 -20.05 20.32 -17.48
C SER A 371 -19.01 19.26 -17.13
N LEU A 372 -17.78 19.42 -17.65
CA LEU A 372 -16.65 18.57 -17.27
C LEU A 372 -16.37 18.61 -15.75
N PRO A 373 -16.35 19.79 -15.07
CA PRO A 373 -16.15 19.83 -13.62
C PRO A 373 -17.17 19.00 -12.84
N LEU A 374 -18.45 19.03 -13.23
CA LEU A 374 -19.49 18.22 -12.59
C LEU A 374 -19.27 16.73 -12.83
N LEU A 375 -19.01 16.33 -14.08
CA LEU A 375 -18.76 14.93 -14.44
C LEU A 375 -17.54 14.35 -13.73
N ALA A 376 -16.44 15.10 -13.69
CA ALA A 376 -15.21 14.70 -13.01
C ALA A 376 -15.44 14.55 -11.51
N MET A 377 -16.20 15.46 -10.88
CA MET A 377 -16.54 15.36 -9.45
C MET A 377 -17.46 14.15 -9.17
N GLN A 378 -18.49 13.92 -9.98
CA GLN A 378 -19.38 12.76 -9.84
C GLN A 378 -18.63 11.43 -10.00
N TYR A 379 -17.71 11.35 -10.96
CA TYR A 379 -16.86 10.18 -11.15
C TYR A 379 -15.86 10.00 -9.99
N THR A 380 -15.29 11.10 -9.48
CA THR A 380 -14.43 11.09 -8.29
C THR A 380 -15.19 10.55 -7.09
N LEU A 381 -16.40 11.05 -6.82
CA LEU A 381 -17.25 10.59 -5.72
C LEU A 381 -17.63 9.12 -5.86
N ARG A 382 -17.88 8.64 -7.08
CA ARG A 382 -18.13 7.21 -7.34
C ARG A 382 -16.97 6.35 -6.86
N HIS A 383 -15.74 6.70 -7.22
CA HIS A 383 -14.55 5.94 -6.82
C HIS A 383 -14.12 6.18 -5.38
N PHE A 384 -14.48 7.33 -4.78
CA PHE A 384 -14.20 7.62 -3.38
C PHE A 384 -15.18 6.91 -2.43
N VAL A 385 -16.50 7.13 -2.59
CA VAL A 385 -17.53 6.55 -1.73
C VAL A 385 -17.56 5.02 -1.84
N ARG A 386 -17.40 4.50 -3.06
CA ARG A 386 -17.38 3.05 -3.33
C ARG A 386 -15.98 2.50 -3.47
N CYS A 387 -14.95 3.18 -2.97
CA CYS A 387 -13.57 2.69 -3.04
C CYS A 387 -13.39 1.22 -2.62
N PRO A 388 -14.16 0.64 -1.67
CA PRO A 388 -14.01 -0.76 -1.31
C PRO A 388 -14.57 -1.76 -2.33
N GLN A 389 -15.29 -1.29 -3.35
CA GLN A 389 -15.83 -2.12 -4.44
C GLN A 389 -14.91 -2.14 -5.66
N PHE A 390 -13.83 -1.35 -5.66
CA PHE A 390 -12.90 -1.25 -6.77
C PHE A 390 -11.50 -1.65 -6.34
N CYS A 391 -10.78 -2.31 -7.24
CA CYS A 391 -9.35 -2.53 -7.07
C CYS A 391 -8.61 -1.19 -7.19
N LEU A 392 -7.78 -0.84 -6.21
CA LEU A 392 -6.99 0.41 -6.20
C LEU A 392 -5.96 0.53 -7.35
N VAL A 393 -5.72 -0.55 -8.09
CA VAL A 393 -4.74 -0.60 -9.16
C VAL A 393 -5.39 -0.64 -10.53
N CYS A 394 -6.20 -1.67 -10.80
CA CYS A 394 -6.85 -1.80 -12.11
C CYS A 394 -8.19 -1.06 -12.21
N HIS A 395 -8.68 -0.47 -11.12
CA HIS A 395 -9.97 0.23 -11.02
C HIS A 395 -11.18 -0.62 -11.42
N CYS A 396 -11.00 -1.94 -11.53
CA CYS A 396 -12.09 -2.87 -11.83
C CYS A 396 -12.88 -3.16 -10.58
N LYS A 397 -14.20 -3.36 -10.75
CA LYS A 397 -15.07 -3.83 -9.69
C LYS A 397 -14.58 -5.18 -9.17
N THR A 398 -14.33 -5.27 -7.88
CA THR A 398 -14.03 -6.52 -7.19
C THR A 398 -15.37 -7.25 -6.98
N GLY A 399 -15.43 -8.55 -7.25
CA GLY A 399 -16.68 -9.32 -7.37
C GLY A 399 -17.51 -9.45 -6.09
N ASP A 400 -17.16 -8.72 -5.03
CA ASP A 400 -17.72 -8.84 -3.71
C ASP A 400 -18.91 -7.88 -3.59
N ARG A 401 -20.11 -8.43 -3.34
CA ARG A 401 -21.33 -7.65 -3.03
C ARG A 401 -21.32 -7.13 -1.57
N PHE A 402 -20.15 -7.10 -0.95
CA PHE A 402 -19.97 -6.77 0.45
C PHE A 402 -19.11 -5.51 0.57
N GLU A 403 -19.60 -4.54 1.32
CA GLU A 403 -18.90 -3.28 1.55
C GLU A 403 -17.81 -3.49 2.61
N SER A 404 -16.60 -3.75 2.14
CA SER A 404 -15.42 -3.70 3.00
C SER A 404 -15.26 -2.30 3.59
N LEU A 405 -14.83 -2.20 4.84
CA LEU A 405 -14.49 -0.92 5.47
C LEU A 405 -13.20 -0.33 4.90
N LYS A 406 -12.39 -1.12 4.20
CA LYS A 406 -11.16 -0.67 3.56
C LYS A 406 -11.09 -1.12 2.10
N PRO A 407 -10.60 -0.27 1.18
CA PRO A 407 -10.30 -0.67 -0.17
C PRO A 407 -9.12 -1.63 -0.21
N TYR A 408 -9.12 -2.44 -1.25
CA TYR A 408 -8.17 -3.52 -1.42
C TYR A 408 -7.80 -3.65 -2.89
N VAL A 409 -6.89 -4.59 -3.13
CA VAL A 409 -6.43 -4.95 -4.46
C VAL A 409 -6.98 -6.33 -4.80
N CYS A 410 -7.37 -6.49 -6.07
CA CYS A 410 -7.87 -7.77 -6.57
C CYS A 410 -6.78 -8.85 -6.49
N SER A 411 -7.17 -10.11 -6.59
CA SER A 411 -6.26 -11.27 -6.49
C SER A 411 -5.33 -11.45 -7.70
N ARG A 412 -5.37 -10.57 -8.71
CA ARG A 412 -4.48 -10.65 -9.89
C ARG A 412 -3.04 -10.32 -9.47
N GLY A 413 -2.10 -11.19 -9.81
CA GLY A 413 -0.68 -11.05 -9.44
C GLY A 413 -0.07 -9.70 -9.83
N LEU A 414 -0.37 -9.18 -11.02
CA LEU A 414 0.09 -7.86 -11.47
C LEU A 414 -0.43 -6.71 -10.58
N CYS A 415 -1.70 -6.75 -10.18
CA CYS A 415 -2.25 -5.70 -9.33
C CYS A 415 -1.62 -5.75 -7.93
N LEU A 416 -1.42 -6.95 -7.37
CA LEU A 416 -0.72 -7.11 -6.09
C LEU A 416 0.73 -6.62 -6.18
N PHE A 417 1.44 -6.98 -7.25
CA PHE A 417 2.80 -6.51 -7.51
C PHE A 417 2.86 -4.99 -7.63
N GLN A 418 2.05 -4.40 -8.52
CA GLN A 418 1.97 -2.95 -8.69
C GLN A 418 1.59 -2.25 -7.39
N TYR A 419 0.67 -2.80 -6.61
CA TYR A 419 0.34 -2.26 -5.30
C TYR A 419 1.50 -2.29 -4.32
N LEU A 420 2.37 -3.30 -4.40
CA LEU A 420 3.52 -3.45 -3.52
C LEU A 420 4.71 -2.60 -3.98
N GLU A 421 5.00 -2.58 -5.28
CA GLU A 421 6.13 -1.85 -5.86
C GLU A 421 5.87 -0.35 -6.07
N LEU A 422 4.70 0.01 -6.61
CA LEU A 422 4.41 1.39 -7.03
C LEU A 422 3.77 2.25 -5.93
N GLY A 423 3.70 1.76 -4.69
CA GLY A 423 3.18 2.59 -3.59
C GLY A 423 1.66 2.75 -3.56
N LEU A 424 0.89 2.04 -4.40
CA LEU A 424 -0.52 2.32 -4.76
C LEU A 424 -1.59 2.12 -3.67
N GLY A 425 -1.19 2.02 -2.41
CA GLY A 425 -2.07 1.70 -1.29
C GLY A 425 -2.14 2.75 -0.21
N ALA A 426 -2.93 2.44 0.82
CA ALA A 426 -2.79 3.12 2.10
C ALA A 426 -1.31 3.03 2.47
N SER A 427 -0.67 4.19 2.49
CA SER A 427 0.76 4.33 2.73
C SER A 427 1.12 3.47 3.95
N ILE A 428 2.12 2.59 3.80
CA ILE A 428 2.60 1.73 4.89
C ILE A 428 2.93 2.57 6.13
N GLU A 429 3.32 3.82 5.88
CA GLU A 429 3.57 4.86 6.86
C GLU A 429 2.32 5.21 7.67
N CYS A 430 1.16 5.30 7.04
CA CYS A 430 -0.11 5.51 7.72
C CYS A 430 -0.44 4.37 8.68
N GLU A 431 -0.27 3.10 8.27
CA GLU A 431 -0.54 1.95 9.14
C GLU A 431 0.47 1.84 10.29
N VAL A 432 1.75 2.03 10.01
CA VAL A 432 2.82 2.04 11.04
C VAL A 432 2.58 3.16 12.05
N ARG A 433 2.19 4.35 11.61
CA ARG A 433 1.94 5.51 12.49
C ARG A 433 0.64 5.36 13.28
N SER A 434 -0.46 4.98 12.62
CA SER A 434 -1.80 4.97 13.24
C SER A 434 -2.08 3.71 14.06
N LYS A 435 -1.48 2.56 13.72
CA LYS A 435 -1.77 1.26 14.35
C LYS A 435 -0.50 0.45 14.65
N PRO A 436 0.47 1.00 15.40
CA PRO A 436 1.75 0.33 15.65
C PRO A 436 1.58 -1.04 16.33
N MET A 437 0.60 -1.21 17.23
CA MET A 437 0.35 -2.50 17.91
C MET A 437 -0.20 -3.58 16.98
N VAL A 438 -0.99 -3.19 15.98
CA VAL A 438 -1.52 -4.14 14.99
C VAL A 438 -0.41 -4.58 14.06
N VAL A 439 0.44 -3.65 13.62
CA VAL A 439 1.60 -3.98 12.79
C VAL A 439 2.59 -4.88 13.54
N ASP A 440 2.88 -4.59 14.82
CA ASP A 440 3.74 -5.44 15.67
C ASP A 440 3.18 -6.86 15.80
N LEU A 441 1.86 -6.99 16.03
CA LEU A 441 1.17 -8.28 16.06
C LEU A 441 1.39 -9.06 14.76
N LEU A 442 1.14 -8.44 13.60
CA LEU A 442 1.25 -9.11 12.29
C LEU A 442 2.68 -9.57 12.00
N VAL A 443 3.68 -8.72 12.26
CA VAL A 443 5.10 -9.04 12.08
C VAL A 443 5.52 -10.17 13.03
N SER A 444 5.12 -10.09 14.29
CA SER A 444 5.51 -11.08 15.30
C SER A 444 4.91 -12.46 15.02
N LEU A 445 3.68 -12.51 14.53
CA LEU A 445 3.05 -13.76 14.11
C LEU A 445 3.70 -14.34 12.85
N ALA A 446 4.05 -13.51 11.87
CA ALA A 446 4.80 -13.93 10.68
C ALA A 446 6.17 -14.51 11.08
N TYR A 447 6.88 -13.85 12.00
CA TYR A 447 8.15 -14.31 12.55
C TYR A 447 8.00 -15.67 13.24
N ALA A 448 7.03 -15.81 14.14
CA ALA A 448 6.75 -17.06 14.84
C ALA A 448 6.44 -18.21 13.87
N SER A 449 5.70 -17.93 12.80
CA SER A 449 5.39 -18.90 11.74
C SER A 449 6.64 -19.32 10.95
N ALA A 450 7.49 -18.35 10.58
CA ALA A 450 8.72 -18.60 9.84
C ALA A 450 9.73 -19.44 10.64
N ILE A 451 10.02 -19.05 11.89
CA ILE A 451 11.01 -19.75 12.71
C ILE A 451 10.56 -21.16 13.10
N SER A 452 9.25 -21.37 13.23
CA SER A 452 8.69 -22.68 13.57
C SER A 452 8.56 -23.61 12.37
N GLY A 453 8.91 -23.17 11.15
CA GLY A 453 8.76 -24.02 9.96
C GLY A 453 7.32 -24.14 9.43
N HIS A 454 6.42 -23.25 9.85
CA HIS A 454 4.98 -23.34 9.55
C HIS A 454 4.46 -22.28 8.59
N LEU A 455 5.29 -21.32 8.19
CA LEU A 455 4.93 -20.35 7.17
C LEU A 455 4.78 -21.05 5.80
N GLU A 456 3.61 -20.91 5.18
CA GLU A 456 3.26 -21.58 3.91
C GLU A 456 3.08 -20.61 2.74
N SER A 457 2.68 -19.37 3.03
CA SER A 457 2.55 -18.31 2.05
C SER A 457 3.80 -17.44 2.06
N PHE A 458 4.35 -17.15 0.88
CA PHE A 458 5.57 -16.37 0.71
C PHE A 458 5.32 -15.12 -0.15
N PRO A 459 6.16 -14.08 -0.05
CA PRO A 459 6.12 -12.89 -0.90
C PRO A 459 6.66 -13.16 -2.32
N ASP A 460 6.19 -14.23 -2.95
CA ASP A 460 6.55 -14.56 -4.34
C ASP A 460 6.00 -13.46 -5.28
N GLY A 461 6.80 -13.06 -6.28
CA GLY A 461 6.52 -11.94 -7.19
C GLY A 461 7.19 -10.62 -6.80
N LEU A 462 7.73 -10.49 -5.58
CA LEU A 462 8.41 -9.25 -5.13
C LEU A 462 9.91 -9.19 -5.46
N ARG A 463 10.44 -10.19 -6.18
CA ARG A 463 11.86 -10.25 -6.61
C ARG A 463 12.86 -9.93 -5.50
N LEU A 464 12.55 -10.37 -4.27
CA LEU A 464 13.37 -10.08 -3.10
C LEU A 464 14.78 -10.65 -3.28
N LYS A 465 15.79 -9.81 -3.14
CA LYS A 465 17.20 -10.25 -3.10
C LYS A 465 17.62 -10.48 -1.67
N VAL A 466 18.11 -11.67 -1.38
CA VAL A 466 18.49 -12.10 -0.02
C VAL A 466 19.90 -12.64 0.00
N PRO A 467 20.58 -12.63 1.15
CA PRO A 467 21.95 -13.10 1.21
C PRO A 467 22.02 -14.62 1.35
N LEU A 468 23.08 -15.22 0.79
CA LEU A 468 23.31 -16.65 0.81
C LEU A 468 23.40 -17.19 2.24
N LYS A 469 22.59 -18.21 2.57
CA LYS A 469 22.63 -18.86 3.88
C LYS A 469 23.65 -20.01 3.88
N ASN A 470 24.76 -19.84 4.60
CA ASN A 470 25.59 -20.98 5.00
C ASN A 470 24.88 -21.78 6.10
N SER A 471 24.39 -22.97 5.78
CA SER A 471 24.05 -24.01 6.76
C SER A 471 25.34 -24.63 7.30
N TYR A 472 25.91 -24.07 8.37
CA TYR A 472 26.81 -24.83 9.23
C TYR A 472 25.97 -25.70 10.17
N ALA A 473 25.28 -26.69 9.61
CA ALA A 473 24.70 -27.79 10.36
C ALA A 473 25.04 -29.06 9.57
N SER A 474 26.04 -29.78 10.07
CA SER A 474 26.39 -31.18 9.77
C SER A 474 25.48 -31.92 8.78
N ASP A 475 25.73 -31.79 7.48
CA ASP A 475 25.37 -32.84 6.54
C ASP A 475 26.64 -33.65 6.24
N GLN A 476 26.61 -34.91 6.69
CA GLN A 476 27.63 -35.93 6.40
C GLN A 476 27.56 -36.40 4.94
N THR A 477 26.81 -35.74 4.08
CA THR A 477 26.74 -36.00 2.64
C THR A 477 27.66 -35.00 1.95
N GLY A 478 28.82 -35.50 1.51
CA GLY A 478 29.87 -34.72 0.84
C GLY A 478 29.48 -34.21 -0.55
N GLU A 479 28.40 -33.43 -0.65
CA GLU A 479 28.13 -32.58 -1.80
C GLU A 479 28.76 -31.21 -1.57
N MET A 480 29.74 -30.91 -2.39
CA MET A 480 30.53 -29.70 -2.40
C MET A 480 29.64 -28.51 -2.81
N GLN A 481 28.97 -27.87 -1.84
CA GLN A 481 28.20 -26.67 -2.10
C GLN A 481 29.11 -25.48 -2.43
N ASN A 482 28.64 -24.65 -3.36
CA ASN A 482 29.35 -23.63 -4.11
C ASN A 482 30.06 -22.58 -3.22
N THR A 483 31.34 -22.79 -2.93
CA THR A 483 32.18 -21.91 -2.09
C THR A 483 32.57 -20.59 -2.78
N ASP A 484 32.24 -20.39 -4.06
CA ASP A 484 32.64 -19.22 -4.86
C ASP A 484 31.87 -17.93 -4.54
N LEU A 485 30.75 -18.01 -3.82
CA LEU A 485 29.88 -16.86 -3.49
C LEU A 485 30.15 -16.24 -2.11
N ILE A 486 31.01 -16.85 -1.29
CA ILE A 486 31.35 -16.35 0.04
C ILE A 486 32.80 -15.87 0.03
N THR A 487 32.97 -14.56 0.14
CA THR A 487 34.27 -13.92 0.01
C THR A 487 34.89 -13.71 1.40
N ARG A 488 36.19 -14.01 1.54
CA ARG A 488 36.96 -13.67 2.75
C ARG A 488 37.51 -12.25 2.61
N ALA A 489 37.34 -11.45 3.65
CA ALA A 489 37.82 -10.07 3.69
C ALA A 489 38.35 -9.70 5.08
N LEU A 490 38.99 -8.55 5.15
CA LEU A 490 39.48 -7.89 6.36
C LEU A 490 38.58 -6.68 6.64
N LEU A 491 37.92 -6.70 7.78
CA LEU A 491 37.10 -5.59 8.28
C LEU A 491 37.89 -4.83 9.34
N ASP A 492 38.05 -3.52 9.16
CA ASP A 492 38.38 -2.61 10.25
C ASP A 492 37.08 -2.23 10.96
N PRO A 493 36.86 -2.70 12.20
CA PRO A 493 35.58 -2.55 12.88
C PRO A 493 35.38 -1.14 13.44
N VAL A 494 36.42 -0.29 13.50
CA VAL A 494 36.32 1.10 13.97
C VAL A 494 35.97 2.03 12.81
N THR A 495 36.62 1.84 11.66
CA THR A 495 36.38 2.68 10.48
C THR A 495 35.31 2.12 9.55
N MET A 496 34.83 0.90 9.81
CA MET A 496 33.90 0.14 8.96
C MET A 496 34.43 -0.01 7.52
N ILE A 497 35.75 -0.12 7.36
CA ILE A 497 36.39 -0.35 6.06
C ILE A 497 36.55 -1.86 5.83
N LEU A 498 35.98 -2.35 4.74
CA LEU A 498 36.14 -3.71 4.24
C LEU A 498 37.21 -3.74 3.15
N SER A 499 38.20 -4.64 3.26
CA SER A 499 39.34 -4.74 2.35
C SER A 499 39.69 -6.20 2.05
N GLY A 500 40.12 -6.53 0.83
CA GLY A 500 40.56 -7.89 0.47
C GLY A 500 40.22 -8.31 -0.95
N SER A 501 40.67 -9.51 -1.33
CA SER A 501 40.37 -10.12 -2.64
C SER A 501 38.91 -10.56 -2.72
N GLY A 502 38.19 -10.15 -3.75
CA GLY A 502 36.76 -10.40 -3.98
C GLY A 502 35.86 -9.24 -3.54
N VAL A 503 36.40 -8.20 -2.90
CA VAL A 503 35.67 -6.98 -2.54
C VAL A 503 35.52 -6.07 -3.77
N GLU A 504 36.39 -6.19 -4.77
CA GLU A 504 36.31 -5.47 -6.06
C GLU A 504 35.04 -5.75 -6.88
N LYS A 505 34.22 -6.71 -6.46
CA LYS A 505 32.92 -7.06 -7.08
C LYS A 505 31.73 -6.34 -6.43
N LEU A 506 31.94 -5.55 -5.39
CA LEU A 506 30.91 -4.78 -4.71
C LEU A 506 30.74 -3.41 -5.38
N ASP A 507 29.50 -2.95 -5.46
CA ASP A 507 29.14 -1.63 -5.94
C ASP A 507 28.57 -0.78 -4.77
N SER A 508 28.63 0.55 -4.89
CA SER A 508 27.97 1.44 -3.93
C SER A 508 26.47 1.19 -3.94
N GLY A 509 25.84 1.10 -2.77
CA GLY A 509 24.42 0.75 -2.61
C GLY A 509 24.15 -0.72 -2.30
N ASP A 510 25.10 -1.62 -2.59
CA ASP A 510 24.96 -3.06 -2.32
C ASP A 510 24.70 -3.36 -0.84
N TRP A 511 23.80 -4.30 -0.56
CA TRP A 511 23.62 -4.86 0.78
C TRP A 511 24.45 -6.14 0.93
N ILE A 512 25.15 -6.25 2.07
CA ILE A 512 25.98 -7.41 2.40
C ILE A 512 25.67 -7.94 3.80
N MET A 513 25.81 -9.26 3.95
CA MET A 513 25.80 -9.95 5.23
C MET A 513 27.23 -10.36 5.57
N ILE A 514 27.70 -10.02 6.78
CA ILE A 514 29.06 -10.29 7.26
C ILE A 514 28.99 -11.26 8.46
N ARG A 515 29.94 -12.20 8.52
CA ARG A 515 30.13 -13.18 9.60
C ARG A 515 31.60 -13.38 9.89
N ASP A 516 31.93 -13.94 11.05
CA ASP A 516 33.32 -14.27 11.39
C ASP A 516 33.91 -15.39 10.52
N ALA A 517 35.22 -15.31 10.27
CA ALA A 517 35.95 -16.30 9.48
C ALA A 517 36.21 -17.63 10.23
N GLU A 518 36.26 -17.64 11.56
CA GLU A 518 36.46 -18.87 12.34
C GLU A 518 35.41 -18.94 13.47
N PRO A 519 34.39 -19.79 13.36
CA PRO A 519 33.32 -19.87 14.36
C PRO A 519 33.83 -20.61 15.60
N ALA A 520 34.31 -19.88 16.62
CA ALA A 520 34.59 -20.47 17.93
C ALA A 520 33.33 -20.59 18.82
N GLN A 521 32.29 -19.81 18.51
CA GLN A 521 31.03 -19.62 19.27
C GLN A 521 29.90 -19.20 18.28
N PRO A 522 28.60 -19.13 18.67
CA PRO A 522 27.55 -18.71 17.73
C PRO A 522 27.93 -17.38 17.05
N THR A 523 28.13 -17.45 15.73
CA THR A 523 28.69 -16.35 14.93
C THR A 523 27.75 -15.16 14.92
N VAL A 524 28.25 -14.03 15.39
CA VAL A 524 27.60 -12.73 15.26
C VAL A 524 27.49 -12.44 13.76
N THR A 525 26.27 -12.12 13.30
CA THR A 525 26.00 -11.79 11.89
C THR A 525 25.65 -10.33 11.81
N TRP A 526 26.30 -9.60 10.91
CA TRP A 526 26.07 -8.18 10.65
C TRP A 526 25.48 -7.99 9.26
N HIS A 527 24.67 -6.94 9.13
CA HIS A 527 24.08 -6.53 7.87
C HIS A 527 24.41 -5.06 7.66
N CYS A 528 25.01 -4.75 6.51
CA CYS A 528 25.51 -3.42 6.19
C CYS A 528 25.21 -3.08 4.73
N GLN A 529 25.08 -1.79 4.44
CA GLN A 529 25.09 -1.27 3.09
C GLN A 529 26.50 -0.78 2.73
N VAL A 530 26.92 -0.99 1.49
CA VAL A 530 28.15 -0.41 0.93
C VAL A 530 27.87 1.06 0.58
N THR A 531 28.59 2.00 1.20
CA THR A 531 28.29 3.44 1.08
C THR A 531 29.19 4.17 0.08
N ARG A 532 30.48 3.82 0.02
CA ARG A 532 31.45 4.48 -0.88
C ARG A 532 32.73 3.68 -1.06
N ILE A 533 33.42 3.95 -2.18
CA ILE A 533 34.72 3.39 -2.54
C ILE A 533 35.83 4.42 -2.21
N PRO A 534 36.69 4.21 -1.19
CA PRO A 534 37.88 5.03 -0.96
C PRO A 534 38.91 4.98 -2.11
N LEU A 535 39.88 5.90 -2.07
CA LEU A 535 40.94 6.14 -3.08
C LEU A 535 41.81 4.92 -3.46
N LYS A 536 41.70 3.80 -2.75
CA LYS A 536 42.36 2.53 -3.08
C LYS A 536 41.30 1.58 -3.65
N ALA A 537 41.56 1.04 -4.84
CA ALA A 537 40.63 0.21 -5.62
C ALA A 537 40.17 -1.12 -4.96
N SER A 538 40.49 -1.36 -3.69
CA SER A 538 40.22 -2.63 -2.97
C SER A 538 39.66 -2.42 -1.55
N ASP A 539 39.37 -1.17 -1.16
CA ASP A 539 38.82 -0.80 0.13
C ASP A 539 37.39 -0.26 -0.08
N PHE A 540 36.44 -0.59 0.78
CA PHE A 540 35.04 -0.14 0.73
C PHE A 540 34.56 0.30 2.12
N ILE A 541 33.78 1.37 2.19
CA ILE A 541 33.24 1.88 3.45
C ILE A 541 31.80 1.39 3.60
N LEU A 542 31.52 0.77 4.75
CA LEU A 542 30.22 0.22 5.09
C LEU A 542 29.43 1.19 5.96
N SER A 543 28.10 1.12 5.88
CA SER A 543 27.20 1.75 6.84
C SER A 543 27.39 1.14 8.23
N ASP A 544 26.87 1.83 9.25
CA ASP A 544 26.74 1.23 10.57
C ASP A 544 25.96 -0.10 10.47
N PRO A 545 26.38 -1.15 11.19
CA PRO A 545 25.67 -2.42 11.19
C PRO A 545 24.23 -2.25 11.70
N VAL A 546 23.30 -2.93 11.05
CA VAL A 546 21.93 -3.02 11.56
C VAL A 546 21.95 -3.71 12.93
N LYS A 547 21.45 -3.02 13.97
CA LYS A 547 21.47 -3.51 15.35
C LYS A 547 20.49 -4.68 15.51
N ILE A 548 21.01 -5.91 15.61
CA ILE A 548 20.23 -7.11 15.93
C ILE A 548 20.27 -7.32 17.46
N THR A 549 19.17 -7.01 18.17
CA THR A 549 19.11 -6.96 19.64
C THR A 549 19.40 -8.30 20.33
N ASN A 550 19.32 -9.42 19.61
CA ASN A 550 19.63 -10.75 20.15
C ASN A 550 21.14 -11.06 20.32
N GLN A 551 22.05 -10.15 19.96
CA GLN A 551 23.49 -10.40 20.00
C GLN A 551 24.21 -9.78 21.23
N ILE A 552 23.50 -9.10 22.14
CA ILE A 552 24.09 -8.52 23.36
C ILE A 552 23.55 -9.25 24.59
N THR A 553 24.22 -10.32 25.03
CA THR A 553 23.98 -10.99 26.32
C THR A 553 24.58 -10.24 27.52
N SER A 554 24.61 -8.91 27.49
CA SER A 554 25.12 -8.06 28.58
C SER A 554 24.08 -7.00 28.95
N PRO A 555 23.96 -6.57 30.22
CA PRO A 555 22.93 -5.61 30.65
C PRO A 555 22.98 -4.33 29.82
N LEU A 556 21.80 -3.82 29.48
CA LEU A 556 21.57 -2.57 28.72
C LEU A 556 22.55 -1.45 29.11
N PRO A 557 23.29 -0.88 28.14
CA PRO A 557 23.73 0.50 28.22
C PRO A 557 22.63 1.41 27.66
N THR A 558 22.43 2.53 28.34
CA THR A 558 21.53 3.64 28.02
C THR A 558 21.72 4.15 26.58
N ALA A 559 20.65 4.70 25.99
CA ALA A 559 20.45 5.04 24.57
C ALA A 559 21.43 6.05 23.89
N THR A 560 22.64 6.26 24.42
CA THR A 560 23.62 7.22 23.90
C THR A 560 25.03 6.67 23.71
N GLN A 561 25.26 5.37 23.89
CA GLN A 561 26.56 4.76 23.59
C GLN A 561 26.63 4.26 22.15
N ASN A 562 27.54 4.86 21.37
CA ASN A 562 27.97 4.37 20.06
C ASN A 562 28.28 2.87 20.15
N TRP A 563 27.82 2.11 19.16
CA TRP A 563 28.06 0.66 19.12
C TRP A 563 29.57 0.40 19.09
N ILE A 564 30.06 -0.41 20.03
CA ILE A 564 31.46 -0.84 20.08
C ILE A 564 31.49 -2.28 19.54
N PRO A 565 32.17 -2.55 18.42
CA PRO A 565 32.30 -3.89 17.87
C PRO A 565 32.93 -4.85 18.89
N PRO A 566 32.57 -6.15 18.90
CA PRO A 566 33.13 -7.17 19.81
C PRO A 566 34.65 -7.39 19.67
N TYR A 567 35.33 -6.64 18.80
CA TYR A 567 36.76 -6.69 18.52
C TYR A 567 37.40 -5.31 18.41
N SER A 568 36.87 -4.29 19.11
CA SER A 568 37.40 -2.90 19.09
C SER A 568 38.89 -2.76 19.41
N ASN A 569 39.51 -3.82 19.94
CA ASN A 569 40.93 -3.88 20.30
C ASN A 569 41.82 -4.39 19.15
N VAL A 570 41.24 -4.78 18.00
CA VAL A 570 41.95 -5.34 16.83
C VAL A 570 41.74 -4.41 15.63
N THR A 571 42.83 -4.04 14.95
CA THR A 571 42.80 -3.10 13.82
C THR A 571 42.26 -3.70 12.52
N LYS A 572 42.33 -5.03 12.34
CA LYS A 572 41.76 -5.75 11.19
C LYS A 572 41.27 -7.13 11.60
N HIS A 573 40.00 -7.41 11.39
CA HIS A 573 39.34 -8.69 11.71
C HIS A 573 39.05 -9.50 10.44
N HIS A 574 39.35 -10.79 10.44
CA HIS A 574 39.02 -11.66 9.30
C HIS A 574 37.54 -12.01 9.31
N VAL A 575 36.85 -11.67 8.24
CA VAL A 575 35.42 -11.90 8.07
C VAL A 575 35.13 -12.63 6.77
N ARG A 576 33.94 -13.22 6.70
CA ARG A 576 33.32 -13.68 5.46
C ARG A 576 32.11 -12.82 5.18
N PHE A 577 31.91 -12.44 3.92
CA PHE A 577 30.70 -11.75 3.52
C PHE A 577 30.02 -12.39 2.31
N SER A 578 28.73 -12.13 2.17
CA SER A 578 27.91 -12.49 1.02
C SER A 578 26.98 -11.34 0.66
N ARG A 579 26.74 -11.13 -0.63
CA ARG A 579 25.83 -10.10 -1.14
C ARG A 579 24.36 -10.52 -0.98
N TYR A 580 23.47 -9.54 -1.01
CA TYR A 580 22.04 -9.74 -1.22
C TYR A 580 21.79 -9.87 -2.72
N ASP A 581 22.16 -10.99 -3.32
CA ASP A 581 22.04 -11.24 -4.76
C ASP A 581 21.26 -12.52 -5.09
N GLN A 582 20.97 -13.35 -4.09
CA GLN A 582 20.20 -14.57 -4.26
C GLN A 582 18.72 -14.22 -4.46
N ASP A 583 18.14 -14.73 -5.54
CA ASP A 583 16.70 -14.62 -5.78
C ASP A 583 15.93 -15.46 -4.76
N PHE A 584 15.08 -14.80 -3.98
CA PHE A 584 14.23 -15.43 -2.98
C PHE A 584 13.30 -16.47 -3.58
N GLU A 585 12.81 -16.29 -4.81
CA GLU A 585 11.85 -17.21 -5.41
C GLU A 585 12.46 -18.57 -5.74
N ALA A 586 13.75 -18.58 -6.08
CA ALA A 586 14.53 -19.77 -6.39
C ALA A 586 14.89 -20.61 -5.14
N LEU A 587 14.61 -20.12 -3.93
CA LEU A 587 14.91 -20.81 -2.69
C LEU A 587 13.96 -21.97 -2.40
N SER A 588 14.47 -22.99 -1.70
CA SER A 588 13.63 -24.03 -1.09
C SER A 588 12.68 -23.42 -0.06
N THR A 589 11.55 -24.06 0.23
CA THR A 589 10.59 -23.59 1.25
C THR A 589 11.25 -23.35 2.61
N GLN A 590 12.20 -24.19 3.00
CA GLN A 590 12.90 -24.06 4.28
C GLN A 590 13.87 -22.86 4.27
N ASP A 591 14.51 -22.59 3.14
CA ASP A 591 15.40 -21.45 2.98
C ASP A 591 14.63 -20.14 2.87
N LYS A 592 13.47 -20.12 2.19
CA LYS A 592 12.53 -18.98 2.19
C LYS A 592 12.16 -18.57 3.62
N ARG A 593 11.81 -19.54 4.49
CA ARG A 593 11.52 -19.28 5.91
C ARG A 593 12.73 -18.72 6.66
N GLY A 594 13.92 -19.25 6.39
CA GLY A 594 15.16 -18.76 6.95
C GLY A 594 15.49 -17.33 6.53
N ALA A 595 15.31 -17.00 5.26
CA ALA A 595 15.50 -15.67 4.70
C ALA A 595 14.49 -14.67 5.29
N ILE A 596 13.21 -15.04 5.40
CA ILE A 596 12.18 -14.20 6.06
C ILE A 596 12.57 -13.92 7.51
N LYS A 597 12.96 -14.94 8.28
CA LYS A 597 13.44 -14.73 9.66
C LYS A 597 14.60 -13.74 9.70
N LEU A 598 15.59 -13.91 8.82
CA LEU A 598 16.77 -13.05 8.75
C LEU A 598 16.40 -11.60 8.46
N LEU A 599 15.55 -11.36 7.45
CA LEU A 599 15.07 -10.02 7.10
C LEU A 599 14.31 -9.38 8.26
N LEU A 600 13.43 -10.13 8.93
CA LEU A 600 12.69 -9.62 10.10
C LEU A 600 13.59 -9.32 11.30
N ASP A 601 14.70 -10.05 11.50
CA ASP A 601 15.67 -9.74 12.55
C ASP A 601 16.38 -8.37 12.32
N THR A 602 16.43 -7.91 11.07
CA THR A 602 17.03 -6.61 10.70
C THR A 602 16.06 -5.43 10.81
N LEU A 603 14.76 -5.69 10.94
CA LEU A 603 13.79 -4.60 11.12
C LEU A 603 13.93 -4.00 12.53
N PRO A 604 13.88 -2.67 12.69
CA PRO A 604 13.72 -2.04 14.01
C PRO A 604 12.31 -2.28 14.56
N SER A 605 12.09 -1.95 15.84
CA SER A 605 10.75 -2.03 16.43
C SER A 605 9.75 -1.12 15.70
N ILE A 606 8.48 -1.52 15.68
CA ILE A 606 7.44 -0.71 15.01
C ILE A 606 7.30 0.67 15.66
N SER A 607 7.48 0.79 16.96
CA SER A 607 7.50 2.08 17.66
C SER A 607 8.65 2.98 17.16
N GLN A 608 9.83 2.43 16.89
CA GLN A 608 10.93 3.20 16.28
C GLN A 608 10.58 3.64 14.85
N LEU A 609 9.98 2.76 14.04
CA LEU A 609 9.52 3.12 12.70
C LEU A 609 8.47 4.24 12.73
N ALA A 610 7.52 4.17 13.66
CA ALA A 610 6.51 5.20 13.87
C ALA A 610 7.13 6.54 14.32
N ASN A 611 8.13 6.51 15.20
CA ASN A 611 8.82 7.72 15.64
C ASN A 611 9.63 8.39 14.52
N LEU A 612 10.24 7.61 13.62
CA LEU A 612 10.95 8.13 12.44
C LEU A 612 10.03 8.87 11.46
N LEU A 613 8.73 8.62 11.53
CA LEU A 613 7.73 9.21 10.63
C LEU A 613 7.23 10.59 11.06
N GLY A 614 7.39 10.98 12.33
CA GLY A 614 7.03 12.29 12.89
C GLY A 614 5.62 12.81 12.55
N GLU A 615 5.29 14.02 13.03
CA GLU A 615 4.07 14.75 12.60
C GLU A 615 4.30 15.57 11.31
N SER A 616 5.56 15.83 10.93
CA SER A 616 5.93 16.82 9.90
C SER A 616 6.88 16.29 8.83
N SER A 617 7.15 14.98 8.76
CA SER A 617 8.04 14.43 7.73
C SER A 617 7.37 14.46 6.36
N THR A 618 7.86 15.33 5.47
CA THR A 618 7.55 15.29 4.03
C THR A 618 8.28 14.16 3.31
N ARG A 619 9.25 13.51 3.98
CA ARG A 619 9.98 12.34 3.47
C ARG A 619 9.21 11.05 3.80
N GLY A 620 8.96 10.23 2.77
CA GLY A 620 8.35 8.90 2.92
C GLY A 620 9.22 7.93 3.72
N LEU A 621 8.63 6.86 4.28
CA LEU A 621 9.34 5.95 5.18
C LEU A 621 10.53 5.27 4.52
N ARG A 622 10.40 4.93 3.23
CA ARG A 622 11.50 4.33 2.45
C ARG A 622 12.76 5.20 2.48
N SER A 623 12.61 6.52 2.29
CA SER A 623 13.74 7.47 2.36
C SER A 623 14.30 7.58 3.79
N CYS A 624 13.44 7.61 4.81
CA CYS A 624 13.90 7.65 6.21
C CYS A 624 14.67 6.38 6.66
N LEU A 625 14.46 5.26 5.97
CA LEU A 625 15.08 3.96 6.25
C LEU A 625 16.27 3.62 5.36
N GLU A 626 16.63 4.51 4.43
CA GLU A 626 17.79 4.34 3.57
C GLU A 626 19.07 4.16 4.40
N GLY A 627 19.88 3.16 4.04
CA GLY A 627 21.07 2.74 4.79
C GLY A 627 20.82 2.10 6.16
N LYS A 628 19.57 2.01 6.62
CA LYS A 628 19.20 1.41 7.93
C LYS A 628 18.44 0.11 7.80
N VAL A 629 17.68 -0.07 6.71
CA VAL A 629 16.90 -1.27 6.43
C VAL A 629 17.08 -1.64 4.96
N SER A 630 17.39 -2.91 4.68
CA SER A 630 17.53 -3.39 3.30
C SER A 630 16.20 -3.31 2.55
N PRO A 631 16.18 -3.03 1.23
CA PRO A 631 14.96 -3.04 0.42
C PRO A 631 14.12 -4.30 0.63
N ALA A 632 14.76 -5.48 0.58
CA ALA A 632 14.08 -6.75 0.79
C ALA A 632 13.35 -6.88 2.15
N ALA A 633 13.90 -6.29 3.22
CA ALA A 633 13.24 -6.29 4.53
C ALA A 633 12.07 -5.31 4.59
N PHE A 634 12.18 -4.17 3.91
CA PHE A 634 11.10 -3.19 3.77
C PHE A 634 9.93 -3.76 2.96
N ASP A 635 10.21 -4.42 1.83
CA ASP A 635 9.20 -5.02 0.97
C ASP A 635 8.52 -6.22 1.66
N LEU A 636 9.27 -6.99 2.46
CA LEU A 636 8.71 -8.02 3.32
C LEU A 636 7.74 -7.44 4.37
N LEU A 637 8.11 -6.35 5.05
CA LEU A 637 7.22 -5.66 5.98
C LEU A 637 5.94 -5.21 5.28
N ARG A 638 6.08 -4.63 4.08
CA ARG A 638 4.96 -4.21 3.24
C ARG A 638 4.03 -5.38 2.91
N TRP A 639 4.58 -6.52 2.50
CA TRP A 639 3.82 -7.73 2.21
C TRP A 639 3.06 -8.26 3.44
N ILE A 640 3.71 -8.29 4.61
CA ILE A 640 3.05 -8.75 5.86
C ILE A 640 1.81 -7.91 6.16
N ILE A 641 1.91 -6.59 6.05
CA ILE A 641 0.80 -5.67 6.31
C ILE A 641 -0.28 -5.78 5.23
N ALA A 642 0.12 -5.72 3.96
CA ALA A 642 -0.81 -5.72 2.83
C ALA A 642 -1.54 -7.06 2.63
N SER A 643 -0.93 -8.17 3.03
CA SER A 643 -1.53 -9.50 2.89
C SER A 643 -2.60 -9.80 3.93
N ASN A 644 -2.72 -8.99 5.00
CA ASN A 644 -3.84 -9.06 5.94
C ASN A 644 -5.00 -8.17 5.47
N ARG A 645 -6.12 -8.79 5.11
CA ARG A 645 -7.32 -8.08 4.62
C ARG A 645 -8.35 -7.78 5.71
N SER A 646 -8.08 -8.12 6.97
CA SER A 646 -8.99 -7.87 8.08
C SER A 646 -8.78 -6.46 8.64
N TYR A 647 -9.85 -5.82 9.10
CA TYR A 647 -9.75 -4.55 9.81
C TYR A 647 -9.64 -4.80 11.31
N ILE A 648 -8.39 -4.82 11.80
CA ILE A 648 -8.05 -5.07 13.19
C ILE A 648 -7.71 -3.75 13.89
N VAL A 649 -8.26 -3.56 15.09
CA VAL A 649 -7.94 -2.43 15.98
C VAL A 649 -7.48 -2.93 17.34
N HIS A 650 -6.56 -2.20 17.96
CA HIS A 650 -6.13 -2.44 19.33
C HIS A 650 -7.07 -1.69 20.30
N GLU A 651 -7.71 -2.39 21.24
CA GLU A 651 -8.59 -1.76 22.24
C GLU A 651 -7.75 -1.17 23.38
N THR A 652 -7.82 0.16 23.55
CA THR A 652 -7.26 0.83 24.73
C THR A 652 -8.25 0.80 25.89
N GLU A 653 -7.75 0.83 27.13
CA GLU A 653 -8.52 0.63 28.38
C GLU A 653 -9.81 1.48 28.48
N LYS A 654 -9.86 2.65 27.83
CA LYS A 654 -11.04 3.55 27.82
C LYS A 654 -12.27 3.01 27.09
N SER A 655 -12.15 1.91 26.34
CA SER A 655 -13.25 1.30 25.56
C SER A 655 -13.78 0.00 26.17
N ALA A 656 -13.27 -0.42 27.33
CA ALA A 656 -13.46 -1.74 27.93
C ALA A 656 -14.66 -1.86 28.89
N HIS A 657 -15.81 -1.24 28.60
CA HIS A 657 -16.95 -1.24 29.53
C HIS A 657 -17.76 -2.54 29.62
N HIS A 658 -17.38 -3.65 28.96
CA HIS A 658 -18.27 -4.81 28.85
C HIS A 658 -17.78 -6.20 29.26
N HIS A 659 -16.53 -6.41 29.72
CA HIS A 659 -16.13 -7.75 30.23
C HIS A 659 -15.08 -7.64 31.35
N GLU A 660 -15.54 -7.61 32.62
CA GLU A 660 -14.73 -7.36 33.82
C GLU A 660 -13.68 -8.44 34.16
N GLN A 661 -13.68 -9.61 33.50
CA GLN A 661 -12.79 -10.73 33.83
C GLN A 661 -11.44 -10.77 33.08
N MET A 662 -11.13 -9.82 32.20
CA MET A 662 -10.01 -9.96 31.23
C MET A 662 -8.91 -8.89 31.27
N THR A 663 -8.60 -8.33 32.44
CA THR A 663 -7.64 -7.21 32.62
C THR A 663 -6.15 -7.54 32.39
N LYS A 664 -5.78 -8.80 32.09
CA LYS A 664 -4.37 -9.24 31.93
C LYS A 664 -3.90 -9.43 30.48
N HIS A 665 -4.73 -9.17 29.47
CA HIS A 665 -4.40 -9.43 28.07
C HIS A 665 -4.42 -8.15 27.23
N VAL A 666 -3.52 -8.08 26.26
CA VAL A 666 -3.62 -7.10 25.17
C VAL A 666 -4.73 -7.55 24.23
N ARG A 667 -5.65 -6.64 23.89
CA ARG A 667 -6.88 -6.94 23.15
C ARG A 667 -6.87 -6.34 21.76
N PHE A 668 -7.12 -7.19 20.78
CA PHE A 668 -7.35 -6.80 19.40
C PHE A 668 -8.76 -7.19 19.01
N ARG A 669 -9.48 -6.26 18.39
CA ARG A 669 -10.83 -6.47 17.89
C ARG A 669 -10.83 -6.48 16.37
N PHE A 670 -11.52 -7.45 15.80
CA PHE A 670 -11.84 -7.52 14.38
C PHE A 670 -13.11 -6.73 14.20
N ILE A 671 -12.97 -5.47 13.78
CA ILE A 671 -14.13 -4.67 13.39
C ILE A 671 -14.79 -5.31 12.17
N GLN A 672 -13.97 -5.86 11.27
CA GLN A 672 -14.40 -6.65 10.13
C GLN A 672 -13.34 -7.69 9.79
N GLY A 673 -13.76 -8.92 9.49
CA GLY A 673 -12.89 -9.94 8.91
C GLY A 673 -12.43 -9.58 7.50
N ALA A 674 -11.77 -10.53 6.82
CA ALA A 674 -11.57 -10.42 5.38
C ALA A 674 -12.94 -10.29 4.68
N PRO A 675 -13.12 -9.35 3.73
CA PRO A 675 -14.43 -9.02 3.16
C PRO A 675 -15.22 -10.22 2.61
N ASP A 676 -14.53 -11.11 1.90
CA ASP A 676 -15.07 -12.36 1.36
C ASP A 676 -15.60 -13.30 2.46
N ARG A 677 -14.85 -13.42 3.56
CA ARG A 677 -15.22 -14.28 4.70
C ARG A 677 -16.38 -13.72 5.50
N GLU A 678 -16.36 -12.43 5.77
CA GLU A 678 -17.44 -11.74 6.48
C GLU A 678 -18.77 -11.88 5.71
N GLN A 679 -18.71 -11.75 4.38
CA GLN A 679 -19.88 -11.96 3.52
C GLN A 679 -20.42 -13.39 3.62
N HIS A 680 -19.55 -14.40 3.52
CA HIS A 680 -19.96 -15.80 3.63
C HIS A 680 -20.56 -16.11 5.01
N PHE A 681 -19.99 -15.54 6.07
CA PHE A 681 -20.50 -15.66 7.43
C PHE A 681 -21.91 -15.06 7.58
N LEU A 682 -22.11 -13.81 7.17
CA LEU A 682 -23.41 -13.15 7.22
C LEU A 682 -24.47 -13.90 6.39
N LYS A 683 -24.08 -14.41 5.22
CA LYS A 683 -24.95 -15.26 4.39
C LYS A 683 -25.32 -16.55 5.11
N ALA A 684 -24.38 -17.18 5.80
CA ALA A 684 -24.63 -18.39 6.59
C ALA A 684 -25.59 -18.12 7.76
N VAL A 685 -25.39 -17.02 8.50
CA VAL A 685 -26.30 -16.58 9.57
C VAL A 685 -27.71 -16.37 9.02
N GLN A 686 -27.85 -15.61 7.93
CA GLN A 686 -29.15 -15.33 7.31
C GLN A 686 -29.83 -16.59 6.73
N THR A 687 -29.05 -17.58 6.30
CA THR A 687 -29.60 -18.80 5.70
C THR A 687 -30.00 -19.83 6.74
N HIS A 688 -29.27 -19.91 7.87
CA HIS A 688 -29.41 -21.02 8.82
C HIS A 688 -29.92 -20.62 10.19
N ALA A 689 -29.73 -19.37 10.61
CA ALA A 689 -30.04 -18.90 11.96
C ALA A 689 -30.87 -17.61 12.00
N LYS A 690 -31.51 -17.23 10.89
CA LYS A 690 -32.35 -16.01 10.79
C LYS A 690 -33.47 -15.97 11.84
N ASP A 691 -34.10 -17.11 12.09
CA ASP A 691 -35.24 -17.24 13.01
C ASP A 691 -34.82 -17.73 14.41
N ILE A 692 -33.51 -17.80 14.68
CA ILE A 692 -32.94 -18.25 15.97
C ILE A 692 -32.45 -17.02 16.73
N GLN A 693 -32.75 -16.94 18.03
CA GLN A 693 -32.30 -15.84 18.90
C GLN A 693 -31.57 -16.38 20.14
N PRO A 694 -30.30 -16.02 20.37
CA PRO A 694 -29.43 -15.24 19.47
C PRO A 694 -29.10 -16.00 18.17
N SER A 695 -28.93 -15.31 17.05
CA SER A 695 -28.61 -15.94 15.75
C SER A 695 -27.18 -16.48 15.68
N THR A 696 -26.32 -16.04 16.60
CA THR A 696 -24.94 -16.49 16.75
C THR A 696 -24.63 -16.82 18.21
N ILE A 697 -23.60 -17.66 18.41
CA ILE A 697 -23.03 -18.00 19.71
C ILE A 697 -21.53 -17.70 19.71
N SER A 698 -20.97 -17.45 20.89
CA SER A 698 -19.54 -17.17 21.04
C SER A 698 -18.80 -18.37 21.61
N ALA A 699 -17.62 -18.68 21.06
CA ALA A 699 -16.73 -19.69 21.63
C ALA A 699 -15.25 -19.38 21.39
N TRP A 700 -14.42 -19.86 22.30
CA TRP A 700 -12.97 -19.68 22.31
C TRP A 700 -12.29 -20.70 21.40
N HIS A 701 -11.29 -20.23 20.64
CA HIS A 701 -10.38 -21.09 19.90
C HIS A 701 -8.93 -20.74 20.26
N GLY A 702 -8.19 -21.74 20.71
CA GLY A 702 -6.76 -21.62 20.97
C GLY A 702 -5.94 -22.40 19.96
N SER A 703 -4.84 -21.80 19.54
CA SER A 703 -3.89 -22.38 18.59
C SER A 703 -2.48 -21.88 18.90
N PRO A 704 -1.43 -22.68 18.62
CA PRO A 704 -0.04 -22.22 18.72
C PRO A 704 0.23 -20.94 17.91
N LEU A 705 1.17 -20.12 18.40
CA LEU A 705 1.55 -18.82 17.81
C LEU A 705 1.81 -18.90 16.30
N TYR A 706 2.55 -19.91 15.86
CA TYR A 706 2.98 -20.07 14.47
C TYR A 706 1.84 -20.28 13.45
N ASN A 707 0.63 -20.64 13.90
CA ASN A 707 -0.54 -20.79 13.04
C ASN A 707 -1.28 -19.46 12.81
N TRP A 708 -1.15 -18.49 13.72
CA TRP A 708 -1.99 -17.30 13.70
C TRP A 708 -1.70 -16.39 12.51
N HIS A 709 -0.47 -16.37 11.97
CA HIS A 709 -0.21 -15.65 10.72
C HIS A 709 -1.12 -16.14 9.57
N GLY A 710 -1.28 -17.45 9.43
CA GLY A 710 -2.20 -18.04 8.44
C GLY A 710 -3.66 -17.80 8.80
N ILE A 711 -4.06 -18.02 10.06
CA ILE A 711 -5.45 -17.84 10.53
C ILE A 711 -5.93 -16.41 10.28
N LEU A 712 -5.10 -15.40 10.56
CA LEU A 712 -5.47 -14.00 10.37
C LEU A 712 -5.64 -13.60 8.90
N ARG A 713 -5.04 -14.35 7.97
CA ARG A 713 -5.11 -14.08 6.53
C ARG A 713 -6.18 -14.92 5.82
N GLU A 714 -6.34 -16.18 6.21
CA GLU A 714 -7.18 -17.16 5.49
C GLU A 714 -8.45 -17.55 6.24
N GLY A 715 -8.55 -17.21 7.52
CA GLY A 715 -9.55 -17.70 8.45
C GLY A 715 -9.15 -19.02 9.11
N LEU A 716 -9.98 -19.49 10.04
CA LEU A 716 -9.78 -20.80 10.68
C LEU A 716 -10.03 -21.92 9.68
N HIS A 717 -9.13 -22.91 9.65
CA HIS A 717 -9.31 -24.11 8.83
C HIS A 717 -8.77 -25.34 9.54
N PHE A 718 -9.19 -26.53 9.10
CA PHE A 718 -8.77 -27.81 9.67
C PHE A 718 -8.06 -28.71 8.65
N ARG A 719 -7.41 -28.11 7.64
CA ARG A 719 -6.61 -28.81 6.60
C ARG A 719 -5.52 -29.69 7.21
N LYS A 720 -4.86 -29.20 8.26
CA LYS A 720 -3.83 -29.93 9.01
C LYS A 720 -4.39 -30.52 10.30
N ILE A 721 -3.92 -31.72 10.64
CA ILE A 721 -4.25 -32.40 11.90
C ILE A 721 -3.09 -32.15 12.87
N ALA A 722 -3.20 -31.09 13.68
CA ALA A 722 -2.18 -30.77 14.69
C ALA A 722 -2.37 -31.55 16.00
N ASN A 723 -3.62 -31.88 16.33
CA ASN A 723 -4.02 -32.71 17.46
C ASN A 723 -4.96 -33.81 16.95
N GLY A 724 -5.07 -34.94 17.67
CA GLY A 724 -6.02 -35.99 17.30
C GLY A 724 -7.46 -35.49 17.17
N ARG A 725 -8.27 -36.14 16.33
CA ARG A 725 -9.66 -35.76 16.02
C ARG A 725 -10.68 -36.56 16.82
N ALA A 726 -10.57 -36.54 18.16
CA ALA A 726 -11.37 -37.39 19.05
C ALA A 726 -12.89 -37.19 18.91
N ASN A 727 -13.33 -35.99 18.53
CA ASN A 727 -14.74 -35.64 18.35
C ASN A 727 -15.10 -35.36 16.88
N GLY A 728 -14.29 -35.88 15.94
CA GLY A 728 -14.54 -35.79 14.50
C GLY A 728 -13.78 -34.67 13.78
N ASN A 729 -14.11 -34.50 12.50
CA ASN A 729 -13.41 -33.61 11.57
C ASN A 729 -14.03 -32.20 11.57
N GLY A 730 -13.31 -31.21 12.09
CA GLY A 730 -13.71 -29.81 12.05
C GLY A 730 -12.79 -28.91 12.86
N ILE A 731 -13.19 -27.66 13.02
CA ILE A 731 -12.53 -26.68 13.89
C ILE A 731 -13.09 -26.86 15.30
N TYR A 732 -12.19 -27.01 16.27
CA TYR A 732 -12.54 -27.22 17.67
C TYR A 732 -12.64 -25.87 18.38
N LEU A 733 -13.78 -25.60 19.03
CA LEU A 733 -14.03 -24.42 19.85
C LEU A 733 -14.65 -24.84 21.18
N SER A 734 -14.43 -24.05 22.24
CA SER A 734 -14.98 -24.30 23.57
C SER A 734 -15.57 -23.03 24.16
N ASP A 735 -16.68 -23.15 24.87
CA ASP A 735 -17.20 -22.11 25.77
C ASP A 735 -16.23 -21.82 26.95
N ASN A 736 -15.48 -22.82 27.38
CA ASN A 736 -14.47 -22.74 28.43
C ASN A 736 -13.13 -22.17 27.93
N PHE A 737 -12.78 -20.97 28.41
CA PHE A 737 -11.53 -20.28 28.09
C PHE A 737 -10.27 -21.12 28.39
N ALA A 738 -10.18 -21.74 29.57
CA ALA A 738 -9.00 -22.49 30.00
C ALA A 738 -8.73 -23.72 29.13
N THR A 739 -9.80 -24.36 28.65
CA THR A 739 -9.73 -25.48 27.70
C THR A 739 -9.05 -25.02 26.42
N SER A 740 -9.56 -23.97 25.78
CA SER A 740 -8.99 -23.45 24.54
C SER A 740 -7.58 -22.89 24.76
N LEU A 741 -7.32 -22.20 25.87
CA LEU A 741 -5.98 -21.69 26.22
C LEU A 741 -4.91 -22.78 26.25
N SER A 742 -5.26 -23.98 26.74
CA SER A 742 -4.32 -25.12 26.76
C SER A 742 -3.79 -25.50 25.36
N PHE A 743 -4.57 -25.24 24.30
CA PHE A 743 -4.13 -25.49 22.92
C PHE A 743 -3.24 -24.38 22.38
N SER A 744 -3.24 -23.18 22.98
CA SER A 744 -2.33 -22.09 22.62
C SER A 744 -0.94 -22.23 23.26
N THR A 745 -0.85 -22.82 24.45
CA THR A 745 0.39 -22.91 25.25
C THR A 745 1.16 -24.23 25.09
N ARG A 746 0.59 -25.21 24.38
CA ARG A 746 1.16 -26.56 24.21
C ARG A 746 2.44 -26.62 23.35
N ALA A 747 2.70 -25.62 22.52
CA ALA A 747 3.90 -25.57 21.70
C ALA A 747 5.05 -24.88 22.44
N MET A 748 5.87 -25.66 23.17
CA MET A 748 7.18 -25.19 23.61
C MET A 748 8.06 -24.91 22.38
N GLY A 749 8.58 -23.69 22.23
CA GLY A 749 9.63 -23.39 21.25
C GLY A 749 9.36 -22.23 20.28
N SER A 750 8.18 -21.61 20.28
CA SER A 750 7.98 -20.38 19.49
C SER A 750 8.77 -19.24 20.11
N ARG A 751 9.77 -18.71 19.38
CA ARG A 751 10.51 -17.51 19.80
C ARG A 751 9.79 -16.28 19.26
N ASN A 752 9.65 -15.26 20.11
CA ASN A 752 9.10 -13.98 19.71
C ASN A 752 10.02 -13.26 18.73
N TRP A 753 9.43 -12.39 17.93
CA TRP A 753 10.21 -11.42 17.16
C TRP A 753 10.97 -10.52 18.15
N PRO A 754 12.30 -10.38 18.03
CA PRO A 754 13.11 -9.76 19.09
C PRO A 754 12.80 -8.30 19.38
N GLN A 755 12.27 -7.58 18.39
CA GLN A 755 11.90 -6.17 18.55
C GLN A 755 10.44 -5.97 18.94
N SER A 756 9.67 -7.06 19.10
CA SER A 756 8.27 -6.98 19.45
C SER A 756 8.10 -6.42 20.85
N VAL A 757 7.22 -5.43 20.99
CA VAL A 757 6.83 -4.92 22.30
C VAL A 757 5.73 -5.77 22.96
N LEU A 758 5.09 -6.66 22.20
CA LEU A 758 3.99 -7.50 22.70
C LEU A 758 4.47 -8.69 23.54
N ASP A 759 5.72 -9.15 23.33
CA ASP A 759 6.33 -10.33 23.98
C ASP A 759 5.34 -11.49 24.16
N MET A 760 4.79 -11.97 23.04
CA MET A 760 3.66 -12.89 23.02
C MET A 760 4.04 -14.27 23.58
N GLN A 761 3.36 -14.72 24.61
CA GLN A 761 3.48 -16.09 25.12
C GLN A 761 2.40 -17.00 24.51
N TYR A 762 1.20 -16.45 24.30
CA TYR A 762 0.12 -17.15 23.65
C TYR A 762 -0.86 -16.18 23.00
N VAL A 763 -1.63 -16.72 22.06
CA VAL A 763 -2.72 -16.03 21.39
C VAL A 763 -3.95 -16.92 21.40
N ILE A 764 -5.11 -16.34 21.67
CA ILE A 764 -6.40 -17.04 21.69
C ILE A 764 -7.48 -16.12 21.09
N SER A 765 -8.40 -16.67 20.29
CA SER A 765 -9.51 -15.90 19.73
C SER A 765 -10.83 -16.20 20.42
N LEU A 766 -11.68 -15.17 20.51
CA LEU A 766 -13.11 -15.31 20.69
C LEU A 766 -13.77 -15.21 19.32
N ASN A 767 -14.56 -16.22 18.98
CA ASN A 767 -15.16 -16.37 17.66
C ASN A 767 -16.67 -16.35 17.78
N GLU A 768 -17.29 -15.66 16.84
CA GLU A 768 -18.72 -15.70 16.60
C GLU A 768 -19.03 -16.88 15.67
N ILE A 769 -20.05 -17.66 16.01
CA ILE A 769 -20.42 -18.90 15.32
C ILE A 769 -21.90 -18.87 15.02
N VAL A 770 -22.32 -19.31 13.82
CA VAL A 770 -23.74 -19.49 13.48
C VAL A 770 -24.42 -20.41 14.51
N ASN A 771 -25.53 -19.95 15.12
CA ASN A 771 -26.22 -20.71 16.18
C ASN A 771 -27.04 -21.88 15.60
N CYS A 772 -26.36 -22.96 15.22
CA CYS A 772 -26.96 -24.19 14.72
C CYS A 772 -26.21 -25.44 15.24
N PRO A 773 -26.09 -25.62 16.57
CA PRO A 773 -25.23 -26.65 17.15
C PRO A 773 -25.62 -28.08 16.79
N ASP A 774 -26.87 -28.33 16.42
CA ASP A 774 -27.33 -29.66 15.96
C ASP A 774 -26.77 -30.06 14.60
N LYS A 775 -26.25 -29.10 13.83
CA LYS A 775 -25.57 -29.35 12.54
C LYS A 775 -24.06 -29.48 12.69
N PHE A 776 -23.51 -29.23 13.87
CA PHE A 776 -22.09 -29.39 14.13
C PHE A 776 -21.74 -30.88 14.17
N VAL A 777 -20.48 -31.22 13.88
CA VAL A 777 -19.99 -32.60 14.03
C VAL A 777 -20.06 -33.05 15.48
N CYS A 778 -19.81 -32.12 16.40
CA CYS A 778 -19.92 -32.35 17.83
C CYS A 778 -20.36 -31.07 18.53
N LYS A 779 -21.27 -31.20 19.50
CA LYS A 779 -21.70 -30.11 20.39
C LYS A 779 -21.31 -30.29 21.85
N MET A 780 -20.87 -31.49 22.24
CA MET A 780 -20.50 -31.86 23.61
C MET A 780 -19.33 -32.86 23.61
N PRO A 781 -18.24 -32.64 24.38
CA PRO A 781 -18.04 -31.56 25.36
C PRO A 781 -17.59 -30.22 24.75
N HIS A 782 -17.20 -30.21 23.48
CA HIS A 782 -16.73 -29.02 22.76
C HIS A 782 -17.41 -28.93 21.39
N TYR A 783 -17.46 -27.73 20.82
CA TYR A 783 -17.97 -27.52 19.48
C TYR A 783 -16.95 -27.97 18.44
N VAL A 784 -17.37 -28.83 17.51
CA VAL A 784 -16.57 -29.20 16.33
C VAL A 784 -17.36 -28.81 15.09
N VAL A 785 -16.92 -27.71 14.46
CA VAL A 785 -17.63 -27.10 13.33
C VAL A 785 -16.88 -27.41 12.05
N GLN A 786 -17.54 -28.12 11.12
CA GLN A 786 -17.00 -28.49 9.80
C GLN A 786 -17.17 -27.37 8.76
N PHE A 787 -18.09 -26.44 8.98
CA PHE A 787 -18.38 -25.33 8.07
C PHE A 787 -17.48 -24.14 8.39
N ILE A 788 -16.45 -23.92 7.59
CA ILE A 788 -15.47 -22.83 7.80
C ILE A 788 -16.15 -21.46 7.79
N ASP A 789 -17.08 -21.26 6.85
CA ASP A 789 -17.81 -20.01 6.69
C ASP A 789 -18.83 -19.74 7.83
N TRP A 790 -18.95 -20.62 8.81
CA TRP A 790 -19.84 -20.42 9.96
C TRP A 790 -19.11 -19.86 11.19
N ILE A 791 -17.83 -19.53 11.06
CA ILE A 791 -16.99 -19.08 12.17
C ILE A 791 -16.28 -17.80 11.76
N GLN A 792 -16.46 -16.74 12.56
CA GLN A 792 -15.80 -15.46 12.35
C GLN A 792 -15.06 -15.04 13.63
N PRO A 793 -13.72 -14.90 13.60
CA PRO A 793 -12.99 -14.30 14.71
C PRO A 793 -13.45 -12.86 14.94
N ARG A 794 -13.74 -12.51 16.20
CA ARG A 794 -14.16 -11.15 16.61
C ARG A 794 -13.16 -10.50 17.55
N TYR A 795 -12.53 -11.28 18.42
CA TYR A 795 -11.48 -10.80 19.30
C TYR A 795 -10.28 -11.72 19.24
N LEU A 796 -9.10 -11.13 19.42
CA LEU A 796 -7.84 -11.82 19.60
C LEU A 796 -7.18 -11.28 20.86
N LEU A 797 -6.88 -12.19 21.77
CA LEU A 797 -6.27 -11.90 23.06
C LEU A 797 -4.84 -12.39 23.03
N VAL A 798 -3.93 -11.50 23.40
CA VAL A 798 -2.51 -11.78 23.45
C VAL A 798 -2.08 -11.75 24.92
N GLY A 799 -1.56 -12.88 25.40
CA GLY A 799 -0.95 -12.98 26.72
C GLY A 799 0.56 -12.88 26.63
N GLY A 800 1.17 -12.05 27.47
CA GLY A 800 2.62 -11.80 27.49
C GLY A 800 3.08 -11.09 28.76
N LYS A 801 4.38 -10.89 28.93
CA LYS A 801 4.92 -10.01 29.99
C LYS A 801 4.75 -8.56 29.54
N VAL A 802 3.55 -8.03 29.68
CA VAL A 802 3.32 -6.59 29.45
C VAL A 802 4.04 -5.84 30.58
N SER A 803 5.28 -5.42 30.33
CA SER A 803 5.89 -4.35 31.10
C SER A 803 5.04 -3.12 30.83
N SER A 804 4.36 -2.60 31.85
CA SER A 804 3.46 -1.44 31.81
C SER A 804 3.69 -0.55 30.60
N LEU A 805 2.90 -0.75 29.54
CA LEU A 805 2.88 0.13 28.38
C LEU A 805 2.54 1.51 28.92
N GLN A 806 3.51 2.43 28.96
CA GLN A 806 3.16 3.83 29.22
C GLN A 806 2.19 4.23 28.11
N PRO A 807 1.04 4.82 28.44
CA PRO A 807 0.11 5.28 27.42
C PRO A 807 0.86 6.29 26.55
N VAL A 808 1.15 5.89 25.31
CA VAL A 808 1.43 6.85 24.25
C VAL A 808 0.15 7.64 24.13
N THR A 809 0.16 8.88 24.59
CA THR A 809 -0.94 9.81 24.37
C THR A 809 -1.24 9.81 22.88
N PRO A 810 -2.50 9.65 22.44
CA PRO A 810 -2.86 9.93 21.07
C PRO A 810 -2.36 11.34 20.77
N PHE A 811 -1.49 11.47 19.76
CA PHE A 811 -1.05 12.77 19.29
C PHE A 811 -2.30 13.62 18.98
N GLY A 812 -2.40 14.74 19.70
CA GLY A 812 -3.27 15.88 19.44
C GLY A 812 -4.66 15.62 18.83
N VAL A 813 -5.61 15.10 19.61
CA VAL A 813 -7.01 15.51 19.43
C VAL A 813 -7.47 16.09 20.76
N SER A 814 -7.45 17.42 20.84
CA SER A 814 -8.10 18.13 21.93
C SER A 814 -9.59 17.79 21.87
N PRO A 815 -10.21 17.25 22.94
CA PRO A 815 -11.65 17.08 22.96
C PRO A 815 -12.31 18.45 22.79
N PRO A 816 -13.43 18.56 22.04
CA PRO A 816 -14.16 19.81 21.95
C PRO A 816 -14.53 20.23 23.37
N GLN A 817 -14.04 21.39 23.79
CA GLN A 817 -14.44 22.00 25.05
C GLN A 817 -15.95 22.30 24.92
N GLY A 818 -16.77 21.49 25.59
CA GLY A 818 -18.16 21.83 25.83
C GLY A 818 -18.23 23.21 26.49
N PRO A 819 -19.34 23.97 26.29
CA PRO A 819 -19.47 25.30 26.83
C PRO A 819 -19.27 25.26 28.34
N LYS A 820 -18.26 26.01 28.81
CA LYS A 820 -17.94 26.16 30.23
C LYS A 820 -19.16 26.72 30.94
N ALA A 821 -19.75 25.93 31.83
CA ALA A 821 -20.67 26.43 32.83
C ALA A 821 -19.93 27.46 33.69
N GLU A 822 -20.45 28.68 33.74
CA GLU A 822 -19.99 29.76 34.62
C GLU A 822 -20.03 29.26 36.07
N GLN A 823 -18.88 29.24 36.73
CA GLN A 823 -18.83 29.22 38.19
C GLN A 823 -18.77 30.66 38.71
N PRO A 824 -19.59 31.02 39.72
CA PRO A 824 -19.59 32.34 40.29
C PRO A 824 -18.33 32.59 41.12
N MET A 825 -17.84 33.82 41.00
CA MET A 825 -16.65 34.36 41.64
C MET A 825 -16.71 34.32 43.18
N SER A 826 -15.58 33.87 43.74
CA SER A 826 -14.85 34.39 44.91
C SER A 826 -15.62 35.03 46.07
N LYS A 827 -15.31 34.56 47.29
CA LYS A 827 -14.72 35.44 48.31
C LYS A 827 -13.96 34.63 49.35
N ALA A 828 -12.68 34.98 49.50
CA ALA A 828 -11.78 34.47 50.52
C ALA A 828 -12.01 35.19 51.85
N GLY A 829 -11.97 34.40 52.93
CA GLY A 829 -11.40 34.66 54.24
C GLY A 829 -11.73 35.94 54.99
N PHE A 830 -12.35 35.82 56.17
CA PHE A 830 -11.90 36.53 57.37
C PHE A 830 -12.19 35.70 58.63
N ILE A 831 -11.25 35.80 59.55
CA ILE A 831 -11.09 35.10 60.82
C ILE A 831 -11.84 35.87 61.93
N ASN A 832 -12.48 35.13 62.85
CA ASN A 832 -12.44 35.26 64.33
C ASN A 832 -13.79 35.17 65.09
N LEU A 833 -13.76 34.25 66.06
CA LEU A 833 -14.20 34.35 67.46
C LEU A 833 -15.69 34.20 67.84
N THR A 834 -15.85 33.53 68.99
CA THR A 834 -17.00 33.42 69.91
C THR A 834 -18.18 32.59 69.39
N GLU A 835 -18.91 31.81 70.16
CA GLU A 835 -18.86 31.25 71.52
C GLU A 835 -20.12 30.33 71.56
N ASP A 836 -20.10 29.35 72.44
CA ASP A 836 -21.27 28.82 73.15
C ASP A 836 -22.33 27.96 72.42
N ASP A 837 -22.41 26.74 72.98
CA ASP A 837 -23.60 26.12 73.54
C ASP A 837 -24.63 25.41 72.63
N ASP A 838 -24.61 24.10 72.86
CA ASP A 838 -25.72 23.27 73.36
C ASP A 838 -26.54 22.37 72.43
N ASP A 839 -26.81 21.22 73.04
CA ASP A 839 -27.85 20.23 72.79
C ASP A 839 -27.75 19.28 71.57
N GLY A 840 -27.43 18.02 71.88
CA GLY A 840 -27.90 16.85 71.13
C GLY A 840 -29.39 16.55 71.40
N PRO A 841 -29.86 15.29 71.36
CA PRO A 841 -29.32 14.07 70.76
C PRO A 841 -30.41 13.28 69.97
N SER A 842 -30.12 11.99 69.70
CA SER A 842 -31.06 10.87 69.44
C SER A 842 -31.18 10.43 67.97
N GLN A 843 -30.44 9.41 67.54
CA GLN A 843 -30.77 7.97 67.62
C GLN A 843 -32.15 7.59 67.04
N THR A 844 -32.15 6.88 65.92
CA THR A 844 -32.90 5.62 65.81
C THR A 844 -32.29 4.68 64.77
N LYS A 845 -32.09 3.44 65.20
CA LYS A 845 -31.69 2.25 64.44
C LYS A 845 -32.89 1.63 63.70
N ALA A 846 -32.65 1.03 62.54
CA ALA A 846 -33.10 -0.33 62.12
C ALA A 846 -32.77 -0.48 60.61
N ASN A 847 -31.79 -1.28 60.15
CA ASN A 847 -31.65 -2.75 60.11
C ASN A 847 -32.70 -3.51 59.28
N ILE A 848 -32.15 -4.24 58.27
CA ILE A 848 -32.42 -5.65 57.89
C ILE A 848 -33.19 -5.93 56.57
N GLU A 849 -32.41 -6.54 55.64
CA GLU A 849 -32.63 -7.74 54.78
C GLU A 849 -33.84 -7.80 53.83
N SER A 850 -33.70 -8.10 52.52
CA SER A 850 -33.13 -9.25 51.77
C SER A 850 -34.13 -10.37 51.47
N CYS A 851 -33.87 -11.07 50.36
CA CYS A 851 -34.54 -12.24 49.77
C CYS A 851 -35.82 -11.99 48.95
N GLU A 852 -36.30 -12.85 48.05
CA GLU A 852 -35.79 -13.82 47.05
C GLU A 852 -37.07 -14.49 46.45
N GLU A 853 -36.92 -15.27 45.37
CA GLU A 853 -37.82 -16.34 44.87
C GLU A 853 -39.05 -16.07 43.94
N ALA A 854 -39.16 -17.00 42.97
CA ALA A 854 -40.25 -17.29 42.02
C ALA A 854 -41.44 -18.04 42.71
N PRO A 855 -42.50 -18.65 42.08
CA PRO A 855 -42.45 -19.69 41.00
C PRO A 855 -43.74 -19.95 40.14
N GLN A 856 -43.75 -21.10 39.39
CA GLN A 856 -44.87 -21.98 38.91
C GLN A 856 -45.66 -21.65 37.62
N SER A 857 -46.30 -22.55 36.82
CA SER A 857 -46.21 -23.97 36.36
C SER A 857 -47.62 -24.39 35.84
N ILE A 858 -47.81 -25.01 34.66
CA ILE A 858 -49.11 -25.65 34.21
C ILE A 858 -48.84 -26.87 33.26
N PRO A 859 -49.73 -27.92 33.16
CA PRO A 859 -49.35 -29.34 33.04
C PRO A 859 -49.74 -30.08 31.73
N SER A 860 -49.71 -31.42 31.81
CA SER A 860 -49.59 -32.52 30.83
C SER A 860 -50.87 -33.22 30.29
N ASN A 861 -50.83 -33.71 29.02
CA ASN A 861 -51.44 -34.92 28.34
C ASN A 861 -52.98 -35.23 28.49
N PRO A 862 -53.66 -36.09 27.66
CA PRO A 862 -53.18 -37.26 26.88
C PRO A 862 -53.86 -37.64 25.51
N SER A 863 -53.27 -38.63 24.81
CA SER A 863 -53.84 -39.84 24.15
C SER A 863 -54.79 -39.84 22.91
N VAL A 864 -54.34 -40.59 21.87
CA VAL A 864 -54.98 -41.82 21.27
C VAL A 864 -55.85 -41.76 19.98
N ASN A 865 -55.59 -42.77 19.12
CA ASN A 865 -56.36 -43.42 18.04
C ASN A 865 -56.33 -42.85 16.61
N SER A 866 -55.72 -43.60 15.66
CA SER A 866 -56.36 -44.53 14.69
C SER A 866 -56.75 -43.79 13.40
N SER A 867 -56.58 -44.24 12.16
CA SER A 867 -56.54 -45.58 11.57
C SER A 867 -56.15 -45.44 10.08
N SER A 868 -55.62 -46.53 9.52
CA SER A 868 -55.74 -47.02 8.13
C SER A 868 -56.41 -46.12 7.07
N ASP A 869 -55.71 -45.94 5.94
CA ASP A 869 -55.99 -46.64 4.66
C ASP A 869 -55.21 -45.93 3.53
N SER A 870 -54.25 -46.57 2.87
CA SER A 870 -54.40 -47.54 1.76
C SER A 870 -54.52 -46.88 0.38
N LEU A 871 -53.69 -47.42 -0.53
CA LEU A 871 -53.74 -47.36 -2.01
C LEU A 871 -53.01 -46.19 -2.71
N LEU A 872 -52.30 -46.36 -3.83
CA LEU A 872 -51.59 -47.48 -4.50
C LEU A 872 -51.04 -46.90 -5.83
N PHE A 873 -49.92 -47.44 -6.32
CA PHE A 873 -49.37 -47.34 -7.70
C PHE A 873 -48.85 -45.96 -8.17
N CYS A 874 -47.77 -45.80 -8.94
CA CYS A 874 -46.93 -46.68 -9.78
C CYS A 874 -45.52 -46.04 -9.86
N LYS A 875 -44.43 -46.76 -9.58
CA LYS A 875 -43.51 -47.40 -10.57
C LYS A 875 -43.02 -46.51 -11.72
N ASN A 876 -41.71 -46.22 -11.70
CA ASN A 876 -40.70 -46.25 -12.79
C ASN A 876 -39.58 -45.29 -12.38
N GLY A 877 -38.29 -45.62 -12.37
CA GLY A 877 -37.58 -46.83 -12.69
C GLY A 877 -36.07 -46.57 -12.46
N CYS A 878 -35.38 -47.64 -12.06
CA CYS A 878 -33.93 -47.81 -11.96
C CYS A 878 -33.14 -47.31 -13.19
N GLN A 879 -31.95 -46.74 -12.97
CA GLN A 879 -30.61 -47.24 -13.38
C GLN A 879 -29.56 -46.16 -13.02
N ALA A 880 -28.67 -46.34 -12.03
CA ALA A 880 -27.49 -47.22 -11.96
C ALA A 880 -26.36 -46.83 -12.94
N LEU A 881 -25.24 -46.36 -12.33
CA LEU A 881 -23.81 -46.48 -12.70
C LEU A 881 -23.41 -45.98 -14.10
N GLU A 882 -22.42 -45.12 -14.29
CA GLU A 882 -21.02 -45.14 -13.78
C GLU A 882 -20.50 -43.72 -13.50
#